data_AF-A0A519FJA6-F1
#
_entry.id   AF-A0A519FJA6-F1
#
_cell.length_a   1.000
_cell.length_b   1.000
_cell.length_c   1.000
_cell.angle_alpha   90.00
_cell.angle_beta   90.00
_cell.angle_gamma   90.00
#
_symmetry.space_group_name_H-M   'P 1'
#
loop_
_entity.id
_entity.type
_entity.pdbx_description
1 polymer ?
#
loop_
_entity_poly.entity_id
_entity_poly.type
_entity_poly.pdbx_seq_one_letter_code
_entity_poly.pdbx_strand_id
1 'polypeptide(L)'
;MFGKLSLDAIPFHEPIVMITVAMIAIGGAALLGLITYFKKWTYLYTEWLTSVDHKKIGVMYIIIAMVMLLRGFADAVLMRSQLAMATEGSPGYLPPEHYDQIFTAHGVIMIIFMAMPFFTGLMNIVVPLQIGARDVAFPFLNSLSLYLLISGVILVNVSLGVGEFARTGWVAYPPLSELGYSPGVGVDYYIWALQLSGLGTTLTGVNFLVTVLKMRTPGMKLMDMPIFTWTCTWANVLIVASFPILTGTLAFLTLDRYLDFHIFTNELGGNPMMYVNLFWAWGHPEVYILILPAFGVFSEVISTFTGKRLFGHHSMIYASGAISILGFMVWLHHFFTMGSGASVNAFFGLATMLISIPTGVKLFNWLFTIYQGRLRFTAPVMWTLGFMVTFSIGGMTGVLLAIPGADFVLHNSLFVIAHFHNVIIGGAVFGYIAGFAFWFPKAFGFKLNEKWGKAAFWFWISGFYVAFMPLYALGFMGMTRRLNTTDNPDWTPYLHVAFVGAALIAVGIACQLIQIYVSIRDREQNRDLTGDPWNGHTLEWSTSSPPPFYNFAEMPKANEIDPFYAAKRDGEAYKVPAKYSDIHMPNNTATGMVMGLLLTVFGFAMIWHIFWLAAVSLIGTIVYFVIHAARDDQGYMVPASEVARIEGEQHAILARVRNGQTNTPVNKLEQA
;
A
#
# COMPACT_ATOMS: atom_id res chain seq x y z
N MET A 1 -33.28 -10.30 3.80
CA MET A 1 -34.61 -10.39 3.14
C MET A 1 -34.42 -10.19 1.62
N PHE A 2 -33.92 -11.13 0.81
CA PHE A 2 -33.72 -12.59 0.95
C PHE A 2 -32.47 -13.04 0.18
N GLY A 3 -32.02 -14.26 0.45
CA GLY A 3 -30.76 -14.85 -0.02
C GLY A 3 -30.37 -15.93 0.99
N LYS A 4 -29.09 -16.29 1.08
CA LYS A 4 -28.56 -17.22 2.08
C LYS A 4 -28.47 -16.63 3.51
N LEU A 5 -28.68 -15.31 3.65
CA LEU A 5 -28.48 -14.58 4.90
C LEU A 5 -29.54 -14.92 5.95
N SER A 6 -29.12 -15.48 7.08
CA SER A 6 -29.93 -15.78 8.26
C SER A 6 -29.31 -15.20 9.53
N LEU A 7 -30.00 -15.29 10.67
CA LEU A 7 -29.41 -14.93 11.97
C LEU A 7 -28.27 -15.87 12.37
N ASP A 8 -28.26 -17.11 11.86
CA ASP A 8 -27.21 -18.11 12.10
C ASP A 8 -25.89 -17.75 11.40
N ALA A 9 -25.92 -16.80 10.46
CA ALA A 9 -24.72 -16.25 9.85
C ALA A 9 -23.88 -15.42 10.83
N ILE A 10 -24.46 -14.97 11.95
CA ILE A 10 -23.71 -14.24 12.99
C ILE A 10 -23.10 -15.30 13.94
N PRO A 11 -21.78 -15.29 14.17
CA PRO A 11 -21.13 -16.32 14.99
C PRO A 11 -21.33 -16.05 16.49
N PHE A 12 -22.58 -16.09 16.97
CA PHE A 12 -22.95 -15.82 18.37
C PHE A 12 -22.27 -16.77 19.37
N HIS A 13 -21.82 -17.94 18.91
CA HIS A 13 -21.14 -18.94 19.72
C HIS A 13 -19.63 -18.68 19.87
N GLU A 14 -19.03 -17.82 19.04
CA GLU A 14 -17.58 -17.54 19.04
C GLU A 14 -17.24 -16.32 19.91
N PRO A 15 -16.68 -16.50 21.13
CA PRO A 15 -16.48 -15.38 22.04
C PRO A 15 -15.45 -14.37 21.52
N ILE A 16 -14.39 -14.84 20.87
CA ILE A 16 -13.32 -13.99 20.32
C ILE A 16 -13.90 -13.05 19.27
N VAL A 17 -14.71 -13.58 18.35
CA VAL A 17 -15.33 -12.81 17.28
C VAL A 17 -16.36 -11.83 17.83
N MET A 18 -17.26 -12.28 18.71
CA MET A 18 -18.31 -11.42 19.26
C MET A 18 -17.77 -10.28 20.11
N ILE A 19 -16.74 -10.52 20.92
CA ILE A 19 -16.04 -9.46 21.66
C ILE A 19 -15.41 -8.46 20.68
N THR A 20 -14.78 -8.96 19.61
CA THR A 20 -14.14 -8.11 18.60
C THR A 20 -15.18 -7.24 17.88
N VAL A 21 -16.30 -7.82 17.43
CA VAL A 21 -17.40 -7.08 16.79
C VAL A 21 -17.99 -6.05 17.74
N ALA A 22 -18.20 -6.40 19.01
CA ALA A 22 -18.71 -5.46 20.01
C ALA A 22 -17.75 -4.29 20.24
N MET A 23 -16.43 -4.55 20.35
CA MET A 23 -15.42 -3.51 20.51
C MET A 23 -15.33 -2.60 19.28
N ILE A 24 -15.43 -3.17 18.08
CA ILE A 24 -15.49 -2.39 16.82
C ILE A 24 -16.75 -1.52 16.80
N ALA A 25 -17.91 -2.07 17.18
CA ALA A 25 -19.17 -1.33 17.22
C ALA A 25 -19.12 -0.19 18.24
N ILE A 26 -18.57 -0.43 19.43
CA ILE A 26 -18.37 0.60 20.47
C ILE A 26 -17.41 1.68 19.97
N GLY A 27 -16.27 1.30 19.37
CA GLY A 27 -15.31 2.24 18.80
C GLY A 27 -15.90 3.08 17.67
N GLY A 28 -16.70 2.46 16.79
CA GLY A 28 -17.42 3.14 15.71
C GLY A 28 -18.47 4.12 16.25
N ALA A 29 -19.26 3.70 17.24
CA ALA A 29 -20.23 4.57 17.91
C ALA A 29 -19.55 5.75 18.62
N ALA A 30 -18.41 5.52 19.29
CA ALA A 30 -17.62 6.58 19.91
C ALA A 30 -17.09 7.57 18.87
N LEU A 31 -16.57 7.09 17.73
CA LEU A 31 -16.10 7.96 16.65
C LEU A 31 -17.24 8.79 16.05
N LEU A 32 -18.39 8.19 15.77
CA LEU A 32 -19.59 8.89 15.28
C LEU A 32 -20.10 9.92 16.29
N GLY A 33 -20.07 9.56 17.58
CA GLY A 33 -20.39 10.45 18.69
C GLY A 33 -19.44 11.66 18.74
N LEU A 34 -18.13 11.45 18.61
CA LEU A 34 -17.12 12.53 18.58
C LEU A 34 -17.29 13.45 17.36
N ILE A 35 -17.52 12.88 16.17
CA ILE A 35 -17.75 13.67 14.94
C ILE A 35 -19.00 14.55 15.12
N THR A 36 -20.06 14.00 15.70
CA THR A 36 -21.31 14.72 15.96
C THR A 36 -21.13 15.79 17.03
N TYR A 37 -20.47 15.45 18.14
CA TYR A 37 -20.17 16.36 19.24
C TYR A 37 -19.34 17.58 18.78
N PHE A 38 -18.30 17.36 17.97
CA PHE A 38 -17.48 18.42 17.40
C PHE A 38 -18.04 19.05 16.11
N LYS A 39 -19.25 18.65 15.69
CA LYS A 39 -19.96 19.17 14.49
C LYS A 39 -19.10 19.11 13.22
N LYS A 40 -18.37 18.01 13.00
CA LYS A 40 -17.44 17.85 11.87
C LYS A 40 -18.03 17.19 10.62
N TRP A 41 -19.33 16.86 10.62
CA TRP A 41 -20.01 16.25 9.47
C TRP A 41 -19.88 17.06 8.17
N THR A 42 -20.22 18.36 8.21
CA THR A 42 -20.12 19.22 7.02
C THR A 42 -18.68 19.30 6.52
N TYR A 43 -17.73 19.51 7.43
CA TYR A 43 -16.30 19.55 7.09
C TYR A 43 -15.82 18.24 6.45
N LEU A 44 -16.16 17.08 7.02
CA LEU A 44 -15.78 15.80 6.44
C LEU A 44 -16.39 15.62 5.04
N TYR A 45 -17.65 15.97 4.88
CA TYR A 45 -18.34 15.85 3.59
C TYR A 45 -17.72 16.76 2.53
N THR A 46 -17.56 18.06 2.81
CA THR A 46 -17.09 19.04 1.83
C THR A 46 -15.59 18.99 1.58
N GLU A 47 -14.79 18.64 2.60
CA GLU A 47 -13.32 18.71 2.49
C GLU A 47 -12.66 17.38 2.18
N TRP A 48 -13.24 16.24 2.59
CA TRP A 48 -12.55 14.94 2.50
C TRP A 48 -13.31 13.95 1.64
N LEU A 49 -14.57 13.65 1.99
CA LEU A 49 -15.34 12.58 1.36
C LEU A 49 -15.65 12.89 -0.11
N THR A 50 -15.90 14.15 -0.46
CA THR A 50 -16.16 14.56 -1.85
C THR A 50 -14.93 15.11 -2.56
N SER A 51 -13.76 15.06 -1.92
CA SER A 51 -12.52 15.63 -2.46
C SER A 51 -12.03 14.89 -3.69
N VAL A 52 -11.58 15.66 -4.68
CA VAL A 52 -10.82 15.15 -5.83
C VAL A 52 -9.32 15.44 -5.74
N ASP A 53 -8.89 16.24 -4.75
CA ASP A 53 -7.48 16.57 -4.52
C ASP A 53 -6.66 15.30 -4.20
N HIS A 54 -5.66 15.03 -5.05
CA HIS A 54 -4.73 13.90 -4.93
C HIS A 54 -4.04 13.83 -3.56
N LYS A 55 -3.75 14.97 -2.90
CA LYS A 55 -3.13 15.03 -1.58
C LYS A 55 -4.04 14.42 -0.52
N LYS A 56 -5.32 14.84 -0.51
CA LYS A 56 -6.32 14.36 0.46
C LYS A 56 -6.69 12.90 0.20
N ILE A 57 -6.84 12.51 -1.07
CA ILE A 57 -7.06 11.11 -1.46
C ILE A 57 -5.90 10.24 -0.99
N GLY A 58 -4.65 10.68 -1.20
CA GLY A 58 -3.48 9.94 -0.75
C GLY A 58 -3.39 9.80 0.76
N VAL A 59 -3.77 10.82 1.52
CA VAL A 59 -3.89 10.74 3.00
C VAL A 59 -4.94 9.69 3.40
N MET A 60 -6.11 9.67 2.77
CA MET A 60 -7.15 8.67 3.06
C MET A 60 -6.68 7.23 2.77
N TYR A 61 -5.95 7.01 1.68
CA TYR A 61 -5.30 5.73 1.37
C TYR A 61 -4.35 5.27 2.49
N ILE A 62 -3.48 6.17 2.99
CA ILE A 62 -2.53 5.85 4.07
C ILE A 62 -3.26 5.56 5.39
N ILE A 63 -4.32 6.30 5.71
CA ILE A 63 -5.13 6.04 6.92
C ILE A 63 -5.74 4.63 6.83
N ILE A 64 -6.34 4.27 5.69
CA ILE A 64 -6.88 2.92 5.48
C ILE A 64 -5.79 1.87 5.67
N ALA A 65 -4.63 2.05 5.04
CA ALA A 65 -3.51 1.13 5.17
C ALA A 65 -3.05 0.95 6.63
N MET A 66 -2.96 2.04 7.39
CA MET A 66 -2.57 2.04 8.80
C MET A 66 -3.61 1.33 9.69
N VAL A 67 -4.90 1.51 9.44
CA VAL A 67 -5.96 0.80 10.16
C VAL A 67 -5.93 -0.69 9.82
N MET A 68 -5.78 -1.03 8.54
CA MET A 68 -5.69 -2.41 8.09
C MET A 68 -4.40 -3.12 8.55
N LEU A 69 -3.31 -2.37 8.78
CA LEU A 69 -2.10 -2.87 9.43
C LEU A 69 -2.41 -3.38 10.86
N LEU A 70 -3.22 -2.65 11.63
CA LEU A 70 -3.60 -3.09 12.98
C LEU A 70 -4.41 -4.39 12.93
N ARG A 71 -5.35 -4.51 11.99
CA ARG A 71 -6.10 -5.76 11.80
C ARG A 71 -5.19 -6.91 11.37
N GLY A 72 -4.41 -6.73 10.31
CA GLY A 72 -3.52 -7.77 9.81
C GLY A 72 -2.48 -8.19 10.85
N PHE A 73 -1.98 -7.26 11.67
CA PHE A 73 -1.06 -7.58 12.74
C PHE A 73 -1.74 -8.31 13.92
N ALA A 74 -2.99 -7.96 14.27
CA ALA A 74 -3.76 -8.72 15.24
C ALA A 74 -3.89 -10.19 14.81
N ASP A 75 -4.24 -10.44 13.54
CA ASP A 75 -4.28 -11.80 12.98
C ASP A 75 -2.92 -12.53 13.08
N ALA A 76 -1.82 -11.81 12.86
CA ALA A 76 -0.47 -12.38 13.00
C ALA A 76 -0.15 -12.79 14.45
N VAL A 77 -0.54 -11.98 15.43
CA VAL A 77 -0.37 -12.30 16.86
C VAL A 77 -1.24 -13.50 17.24
N LEU A 78 -2.47 -13.58 16.73
CA LEU A 78 -3.35 -14.73 16.95
C LEU A 78 -2.73 -16.02 16.39
N MET A 79 -2.24 -16.00 15.15
CA MET A 79 -1.56 -17.15 14.55
C MET A 79 -0.30 -17.56 15.32
N ARG A 80 0.52 -16.60 15.75
CA ARG A 80 1.79 -16.89 16.44
C ARG A 80 1.57 -17.39 17.86
N SER A 81 0.59 -16.84 18.59
CA SER A 81 0.22 -17.33 19.91
C SER A 81 -0.40 -18.73 19.83
N GLN A 82 -1.25 -19.01 18.84
CA GLN A 82 -1.75 -20.36 18.60
C GLN A 82 -0.59 -21.35 18.39
N LEU A 83 0.34 -21.05 17.49
CA LEU A 83 1.49 -21.94 17.23
C LEU A 83 2.40 -22.12 18.45
N ALA A 84 2.51 -21.12 19.33
CA ALA A 84 3.30 -21.22 20.55
C ALA A 84 2.59 -22.01 21.67
N MET A 85 1.25 -22.04 21.67
CA MET A 85 0.42 -22.72 22.67
C MET A 85 -0.01 -24.13 22.25
N ALA A 86 -0.06 -24.40 20.95
CA ALA A 86 -0.52 -25.65 20.35
C ALA A 86 0.64 -26.62 20.10
N THR A 87 1.49 -26.76 21.11
CA THR A 87 2.65 -27.65 21.16
C THR A 87 2.42 -28.72 22.23
N GLU A 88 3.16 -29.83 22.18
CA GLU A 88 3.15 -30.86 23.23
C GLU A 88 1.76 -31.49 23.47
N GLY A 89 0.99 -31.73 22.41
CA GLY A 89 -0.36 -32.31 22.49
C GLY A 89 -1.46 -31.34 22.92
N SER A 90 -1.15 -30.06 23.15
CA SER A 90 -2.14 -29.02 23.40
C SER A 90 -2.87 -28.64 22.09
N PRO A 91 -4.21 -28.58 22.07
CA PRO A 91 -4.95 -28.11 20.90
C PRO A 91 -4.83 -26.59 20.67
N GLY A 92 -4.28 -25.85 21.64
CA GLY A 92 -4.30 -24.39 21.65
C GLY A 92 -5.71 -23.84 21.84
N TYR A 93 -6.00 -22.68 21.25
CA TYR A 93 -7.28 -21.98 21.39
C TYR A 93 -7.97 -21.63 20.07
N LEU A 94 -7.28 -21.77 18.92
CA LEU A 94 -7.86 -21.59 17.59
C LEU A 94 -8.12 -22.94 16.91
N PRO A 95 -9.39 -23.34 16.73
CA PRO A 95 -9.75 -24.47 15.90
C PRO A 95 -9.26 -24.30 14.44
N PRO A 96 -9.05 -25.40 13.69
CA PRO A 96 -8.56 -25.33 12.31
C PRO A 96 -9.37 -24.38 11.43
N GLU A 97 -10.70 -24.44 11.50
CA GLU A 97 -11.56 -23.59 10.67
C GLU A 97 -11.29 -22.10 10.90
N HIS A 98 -11.12 -21.68 12.16
CA HIS A 98 -10.86 -20.29 12.51
C HIS A 98 -9.42 -19.90 12.16
N TYR A 99 -8.45 -20.77 12.41
CA TYR A 99 -7.05 -20.55 12.03
C TYR A 99 -6.91 -20.34 10.51
N ASP A 100 -7.63 -21.13 9.72
CA ASP A 100 -7.61 -21.07 8.26
C ASP A 100 -8.21 -19.77 7.72
N GLN A 101 -9.29 -19.28 8.35
CA GLN A 101 -9.83 -17.95 8.04
C GLN A 101 -8.84 -16.84 8.38
N ILE A 102 -8.22 -16.90 9.55
CA ILE A 102 -7.28 -15.87 10.03
C ILE A 102 -6.07 -15.78 9.11
N PHE A 103 -5.40 -16.88 8.76
CA PHE A 103 -4.22 -16.77 7.88
C PHE A 103 -4.59 -16.34 6.47
N THR A 104 -5.80 -16.69 6.01
CA THR A 104 -6.31 -16.27 4.70
C THR A 104 -6.60 -14.77 4.69
N ALA A 105 -7.33 -14.29 5.69
CA ALA A 105 -7.63 -12.87 5.88
C ALA A 105 -6.34 -12.05 6.05
N HIS A 106 -5.43 -12.48 6.93
CA HIS A 106 -4.13 -11.84 7.14
C HIS A 106 -3.37 -11.62 5.82
N GLY A 107 -3.20 -12.67 5.02
CA GLY A 107 -2.47 -12.58 3.75
C GLY A 107 -3.12 -11.60 2.77
N VAL A 108 -4.45 -11.66 2.62
CA VAL A 108 -5.22 -10.77 1.75
C VAL A 108 -5.13 -9.31 2.24
N ILE A 109 -5.32 -9.08 3.54
CA ILE A 109 -5.26 -7.76 4.16
C ILE A 109 -3.89 -7.13 3.94
N MET A 110 -2.82 -7.86 4.28
CA MET A 110 -1.48 -7.28 4.31
C MET A 110 -0.98 -6.91 2.91
N ILE A 111 -1.31 -7.71 1.89
CA ILE A 111 -0.91 -7.44 0.51
C ILE A 111 -1.84 -6.41 -0.14
N ILE A 112 -3.16 -6.66 -0.16
CA ILE A 112 -4.12 -5.89 -0.98
C ILE A 112 -4.67 -4.66 -0.25
N PHE A 113 -4.86 -4.75 1.07
CA PHE A 113 -5.55 -3.70 1.84
C PHE A 113 -4.64 -2.92 2.80
N MET A 114 -3.36 -3.29 2.89
CA MET A 114 -2.33 -2.54 3.61
C MET A 114 -1.21 -2.10 2.66
N ALA A 115 -0.45 -3.02 2.07
CA ALA A 115 0.73 -2.65 1.28
C ALA A 115 0.38 -1.85 0.02
N MET A 116 -0.60 -2.31 -0.77
CA MET A 116 -1.09 -1.61 -1.96
C MET A 116 -1.60 -0.18 -1.67
N PRO A 117 -2.54 0.03 -0.73
CA PRO A 117 -3.02 1.38 -0.44
C PRO A 117 -1.96 2.27 0.19
N PHE A 118 -1.01 1.73 0.97
CA PHE A 118 0.05 2.54 1.56
C PHE A 118 0.88 3.23 0.47
N PHE A 119 1.42 2.46 -0.48
CA PHE A 119 2.21 3.09 -1.54
C PHE A 119 1.33 3.90 -2.49
N THR A 120 0.11 3.46 -2.78
CA THR A 120 -0.83 4.21 -3.63
C THR A 120 -1.09 5.59 -3.02
N GLY A 121 -1.17 5.68 -1.69
CA GLY A 121 -1.30 6.94 -0.98
C GLY A 121 -0.05 7.82 -1.07
N LEU A 122 1.15 7.25 -0.89
CA LEU A 122 2.42 7.97 -1.08
C LEU A 122 2.57 8.49 -2.52
N MET A 123 2.26 7.64 -3.50
CA MET A 123 2.26 7.96 -4.93
C MET A 123 1.29 9.11 -5.22
N ASN A 124 0.08 9.04 -4.66
CA ASN A 124 -0.93 10.09 -4.79
C ASN A 124 -0.46 11.43 -4.27
N ILE A 125 0.13 11.48 -3.07
CA ILE A 125 0.61 12.74 -2.49
C ILE A 125 1.77 13.31 -3.30
N VAL A 126 2.75 12.47 -3.66
CA VAL A 126 4.08 12.96 -4.04
C VAL A 126 4.28 13.04 -5.56
N VAL A 127 3.75 12.12 -6.36
CA VAL A 127 4.07 12.06 -7.80
C VAL A 127 3.64 13.35 -8.54
N PRO A 128 2.41 13.87 -8.37
CA PRO A 128 2.03 15.13 -9.03
C PRO A 128 2.93 16.30 -8.62
N LEU A 129 3.34 16.37 -7.34
CA LEU A 129 4.27 17.38 -6.85
C LEU A 129 5.66 17.23 -7.48
N GLN A 130 6.17 16.01 -7.61
CA GLN A 130 7.48 15.72 -8.19
C GLN A 130 7.58 16.06 -9.68
N ILE A 131 6.49 15.91 -10.43
CA ILE A 131 6.46 16.25 -11.86
C ILE A 131 6.06 17.70 -12.14
N GLY A 132 5.79 18.48 -11.09
CA GLY A 132 5.38 19.88 -11.21
C GLY A 132 3.94 20.07 -11.70
N ALA A 133 3.04 19.10 -11.48
CA ALA A 133 1.63 19.17 -11.90
C ALA A 133 0.72 19.73 -10.78
N ARG A 134 -0.41 20.32 -11.19
CA ARG A 134 -1.43 20.85 -10.26
C ARG A 134 -2.35 19.77 -9.68
N ASP A 135 -2.59 18.68 -10.41
CA ASP A 135 -3.35 17.52 -9.99
C ASP A 135 -3.01 16.30 -10.87
N VAL A 136 -3.68 15.17 -10.67
CA VAL A 136 -3.66 13.99 -11.55
C VAL A 136 -4.51 14.19 -12.80
N ALA A 137 -4.30 13.34 -13.82
CA ALA A 137 -5.00 13.42 -15.12
C ALA A 137 -6.51 13.23 -15.01
N PHE A 138 -6.95 12.34 -14.11
CA PHE A 138 -8.36 12.04 -13.91
C PHE A 138 -8.72 12.14 -12.42
N PRO A 139 -9.00 13.35 -11.89
CA PRO A 139 -9.30 13.56 -10.47
C PRO A 139 -10.53 12.77 -9.98
N PHE A 140 -11.57 12.68 -10.81
CA PHE A 140 -12.76 11.85 -10.51
C PHE A 140 -12.42 10.35 -10.43
N LEU A 141 -11.68 9.80 -11.39
CA LEU A 141 -11.26 8.39 -11.36
C LEU A 141 -10.43 8.10 -10.11
N ASN A 142 -9.59 9.05 -9.68
CA ASN A 142 -8.81 8.92 -8.45
C ASN A 142 -9.70 8.75 -7.21
N SER A 143 -10.77 9.55 -7.12
CA SER A 143 -11.77 9.44 -6.06
C SER A 143 -12.51 8.10 -6.13
N LEU A 144 -12.97 7.70 -7.32
CA LEU A 144 -13.65 6.41 -7.51
C LEU A 144 -12.77 5.21 -7.14
N SER A 145 -11.48 5.23 -7.52
CA SER A 145 -10.50 4.19 -7.16
C SER A 145 -10.36 4.01 -5.65
N LEU A 146 -10.34 5.11 -4.88
CA LEU A 146 -10.31 5.06 -3.43
C LEU A 146 -11.58 4.39 -2.87
N TYR A 147 -12.74 4.77 -3.39
CA TYR A 147 -14.00 4.22 -2.90
C TYR A 147 -14.23 2.76 -3.27
N LEU A 148 -13.70 2.29 -4.40
CA LEU A 148 -13.65 0.87 -4.76
C LEU A 148 -12.74 0.06 -3.83
N LEU A 149 -11.60 0.62 -3.42
CA LEU A 149 -10.79 0.04 -2.34
C LEU A 149 -11.61 -0.04 -1.05
N ILE A 150 -12.27 1.05 -0.66
CA ILE A 150 -13.10 1.10 0.56
C ILE A 150 -14.19 0.03 0.50
N SER A 151 -14.83 -0.20 -0.66
CA SER A 151 -15.78 -1.29 -0.85
C SER A 151 -15.17 -2.65 -0.52
N GLY A 152 -13.99 -2.95 -1.07
CA GLY A 152 -13.27 -4.19 -0.76
C GLY A 152 -12.91 -4.33 0.72
N VAL A 153 -12.41 -3.25 1.33
CA VAL A 153 -12.09 -3.19 2.78
C VAL A 153 -13.33 -3.45 3.62
N ILE A 154 -14.47 -2.84 3.29
CA ILE A 154 -15.72 -3.04 4.02
C ILE A 154 -16.15 -4.51 3.92
N LEU A 155 -16.17 -5.10 2.72
CA LEU A 155 -16.58 -6.50 2.53
C LEU A 155 -15.71 -7.48 3.34
N VAL A 156 -14.39 -7.31 3.31
CA VAL A 156 -13.43 -8.14 4.06
C VAL A 156 -13.52 -7.98 5.58
N ASN A 157 -14.03 -6.85 6.08
CA ASN A 157 -14.26 -6.63 7.51
C ASN A 157 -15.67 -7.06 7.94
N VAL A 158 -16.67 -6.92 7.08
CA VAL A 158 -18.03 -7.40 7.34
C VAL A 158 -18.04 -8.93 7.48
N SER A 159 -17.24 -9.64 6.69
CA SER A 159 -17.12 -11.11 6.79
C SER A 159 -16.67 -11.62 8.17
N LEU A 160 -16.08 -10.75 9.02
CA LEU A 160 -15.72 -11.09 10.39
C LEU A 160 -16.93 -11.17 11.32
N GLY A 161 -17.97 -10.37 11.08
CA GLY A 161 -19.17 -10.35 11.93
C GLY A 161 -20.41 -11.00 11.30
N VAL A 162 -20.43 -11.18 9.98
CA VAL A 162 -21.57 -11.72 9.23
C VAL A 162 -21.06 -12.73 8.20
N GLY A 163 -21.30 -14.01 8.48
CA GLY A 163 -20.76 -15.15 7.74
C GLY A 163 -19.36 -15.51 8.22
N GLU A 164 -18.48 -15.75 7.27
CA GLU A 164 -17.10 -16.15 7.49
C GLU A 164 -16.22 -15.65 6.33
N PHE A 165 -14.90 -15.68 6.50
CA PHE A 165 -13.97 -15.43 5.39
C PHE A 165 -13.49 -16.73 4.75
N ALA A 166 -12.82 -16.64 3.59
CA ALA A 166 -12.29 -17.81 2.91
C ALA A 166 -11.29 -18.59 3.79
N ARG A 167 -11.34 -19.92 3.72
CA ARG A 167 -10.47 -20.85 4.46
C ARG A 167 -9.38 -21.48 3.56
N THR A 168 -9.20 -20.91 2.38
CA THR A 168 -8.47 -21.53 1.26
C THR A 168 -7.06 -20.97 1.07
N GLY A 169 -6.61 -20.10 1.99
CA GLY A 169 -5.43 -19.26 1.83
C GLY A 169 -5.67 -18.10 0.86
N TRP A 170 -4.77 -17.10 0.92
CA TRP A 170 -4.88 -15.85 0.15
C TRP A 170 -4.86 -16.04 -1.38
N VAL A 171 -4.51 -17.25 -1.84
CA VAL A 171 -4.50 -17.63 -3.25
C VAL A 171 -5.81 -18.28 -3.71
N ALA A 172 -6.61 -18.82 -2.77
CA ALA A 172 -7.89 -19.47 -3.06
C ALA A 172 -7.83 -20.56 -4.15
N TYR A 173 -6.91 -21.52 -4.02
CA TYR A 173 -6.71 -22.58 -5.01
C TYR A 173 -7.94 -23.48 -5.18
N PRO A 174 -8.40 -23.70 -6.42
CA PRO A 174 -9.19 -24.87 -6.80
C PRO A 174 -8.33 -26.14 -6.63
N PRO A 175 -8.94 -27.29 -6.30
CA PRO A 175 -10.38 -27.47 -6.15
C PRO A 175 -10.92 -27.02 -4.78
N LEU A 176 -10.07 -26.66 -3.81
CA LEU A 176 -10.51 -26.35 -2.44
C LEU A 176 -11.48 -25.15 -2.37
N SER A 177 -11.33 -24.17 -3.27
CA SER A 177 -12.24 -23.02 -3.38
C SER A 177 -13.55 -23.30 -4.14
N GLU A 178 -13.72 -24.49 -4.71
CA GLU A 178 -14.96 -24.89 -5.38
C GLU A 178 -16.08 -25.25 -4.39
N LEU A 179 -17.34 -25.16 -4.81
CA LEU A 179 -18.51 -25.42 -3.97
C LEU A 179 -18.52 -26.83 -3.34
N GLY A 180 -17.93 -27.82 -4.02
CA GLY A 180 -17.85 -29.20 -3.51
C GLY A 180 -17.01 -29.32 -2.23
N TYR A 181 -16.07 -28.40 -2.00
CA TYR A 181 -15.19 -28.40 -0.82
C TYR A 181 -15.44 -27.20 0.11
N SER A 182 -15.77 -26.04 -0.46
CA SER A 182 -16.07 -24.79 0.24
C SER A 182 -17.46 -24.25 -0.14
N PRO A 183 -18.55 -24.85 0.39
CA PRO A 183 -19.92 -24.44 0.07
C PRO A 183 -20.33 -23.11 0.73
N GLY A 184 -19.58 -22.69 1.75
CA GLY A 184 -19.81 -21.44 2.48
C GLY A 184 -19.54 -20.17 1.66
N VAL A 185 -19.94 -19.03 2.22
CA VAL A 185 -19.83 -17.70 1.58
C VAL A 185 -18.41 -17.11 1.64
N GLY A 186 -17.48 -17.74 2.36
CA GLY A 186 -16.15 -17.18 2.60
C GLY A 186 -15.34 -16.91 1.33
N VAL A 187 -15.37 -17.83 0.36
CA VAL A 187 -14.73 -17.65 -0.95
C VAL A 187 -15.42 -16.54 -1.75
N ASP A 188 -16.73 -16.35 -1.58
CA ASP A 188 -17.47 -15.31 -2.27
C ASP A 188 -17.10 -13.91 -1.73
N TYR A 189 -16.90 -13.77 -0.40
CA TYR A 189 -16.31 -12.55 0.18
C TYR A 189 -14.94 -12.24 -0.40
N TYR A 190 -14.07 -13.26 -0.53
CA TYR A 190 -12.77 -13.11 -1.16
C TYR A 190 -12.90 -12.60 -2.60
N ILE A 191 -13.71 -13.27 -3.43
CA ILE A 191 -13.92 -12.91 -4.84
C ILE A 191 -14.37 -11.46 -4.98
N TRP A 192 -15.48 -11.07 -4.35
CA TRP A 192 -16.07 -9.74 -4.58
C TRP A 192 -15.27 -8.61 -3.93
N ALA A 193 -14.59 -8.87 -2.80
CA ALA A 193 -13.71 -7.88 -2.20
C ALA A 193 -12.49 -7.57 -3.08
N LEU A 194 -11.86 -8.60 -3.67
CA LEU A 194 -10.74 -8.41 -4.59
C LEU A 194 -11.17 -7.90 -5.96
N GLN A 195 -12.33 -8.29 -6.47
CA GLN A 195 -12.81 -7.84 -7.79
C GLN A 195 -13.11 -6.33 -7.79
N LEU A 196 -13.78 -5.84 -6.74
CA LEU A 196 -14.08 -4.41 -6.60
C LEU A 196 -12.81 -3.58 -6.37
N SER A 197 -11.93 -4.03 -5.46
CA SER A 197 -10.68 -3.31 -5.20
C SER A 197 -9.72 -3.36 -6.40
N GLY A 198 -9.66 -4.49 -7.11
CA GLY A 198 -8.85 -4.68 -8.31
C GLY A 198 -9.26 -3.76 -9.47
N LEU A 199 -10.56 -3.51 -9.63
CA LEU A 199 -11.04 -2.48 -10.56
C LEU A 199 -10.49 -1.09 -10.18
N GLY A 200 -10.57 -0.72 -8.89
CA GLY A 200 -10.00 0.53 -8.40
C GLY A 200 -8.49 0.66 -8.64
N THR A 201 -7.74 -0.42 -8.38
CA THR A 201 -6.30 -0.46 -8.64
C THR A 201 -5.98 -0.28 -10.13
N THR A 202 -6.73 -0.93 -11.02
CA THR A 202 -6.54 -0.80 -12.47
C THR A 202 -6.75 0.64 -12.93
N LEU A 203 -7.82 1.29 -12.44
CA LEU A 203 -8.12 2.70 -12.73
C LEU A 203 -7.02 3.63 -12.21
N THR A 204 -6.46 3.36 -11.03
CA THR A 204 -5.30 4.09 -10.48
C THR A 204 -4.09 3.94 -11.41
N GLY A 205 -3.79 2.72 -11.87
CA GLY A 205 -2.69 2.46 -12.80
C GLY A 205 -2.78 3.31 -14.06
N VAL A 206 -3.95 3.30 -14.72
CA VAL A 206 -4.21 4.12 -15.93
C VAL A 206 -4.05 5.61 -15.62
N ASN A 207 -4.59 6.08 -14.50
CA ASN A 207 -4.55 7.50 -14.13
C ASN A 207 -3.12 8.02 -13.97
N PHE A 208 -2.28 7.31 -13.22
CA PHE A 208 -0.91 7.75 -13.00
C PHE A 208 -0.01 7.60 -14.23
N LEU A 209 -0.26 6.63 -15.11
CA LEU A 209 0.45 6.56 -16.41
C LEU A 209 0.18 7.79 -17.26
N VAL A 210 -1.10 8.18 -17.39
CA VAL A 210 -1.45 9.38 -18.17
C VAL A 210 -0.90 10.63 -17.49
N THR A 211 -1.01 10.74 -16.16
CA THR A 211 -0.49 11.87 -15.37
C THR A 211 1.00 12.08 -15.64
N VAL A 212 1.82 11.04 -15.48
CA VAL A 212 3.27 11.16 -15.67
C VAL A 212 3.63 11.42 -17.13
N LEU A 213 2.94 10.81 -18.10
CA LEU A 213 3.30 10.96 -19.51
C LEU A 213 2.85 12.30 -20.10
N LYS A 214 1.74 12.88 -19.62
CA LYS A 214 1.07 14.03 -20.25
C LYS A 214 1.05 15.31 -19.42
N MET A 215 1.25 15.26 -18.10
CA MET A 215 1.11 16.44 -17.23
C MET A 215 2.40 16.94 -16.59
N ARG A 216 3.56 16.41 -17.01
CA ARG A 216 4.85 16.94 -16.55
C ARG A 216 5.01 18.42 -16.88
N THR A 217 5.70 19.11 -15.99
CA THR A 217 6.07 20.50 -16.18
C THR A 217 6.99 20.69 -17.40
N PRO A 218 6.93 21.83 -18.11
CA PRO A 218 7.79 22.09 -19.26
C PRO A 218 9.29 21.97 -18.95
N GLY A 219 10.02 21.32 -19.85
CA GLY A 219 11.46 21.08 -19.74
C GLY A 219 11.83 19.72 -19.15
N MET A 220 10.96 19.11 -18.34
CA MET A 220 11.24 17.82 -17.69
C MET A 220 11.21 16.67 -18.69
N LYS A 221 12.38 16.16 -19.07
CA LYS A 221 12.47 14.95 -19.91
C LYS A 221 12.15 13.70 -19.11
N LEU A 222 11.75 12.64 -19.80
CA LEU A 222 11.51 11.32 -19.20
C LEU A 222 12.70 10.86 -18.34
N MET A 223 13.92 10.90 -18.88
CA MET A 223 15.11 10.42 -18.19
C MET A 223 15.62 11.36 -17.07
N ASP A 224 15.00 12.52 -16.88
CA ASP A 224 15.35 13.48 -15.84
C ASP A 224 14.35 13.45 -14.65
N MET A 225 13.30 12.62 -14.71
CA MET A 225 12.31 12.52 -13.63
C MET A 225 12.92 11.90 -12.36
N PRO A 226 12.43 12.28 -11.15
CA PRO A 226 12.83 11.64 -9.90
C PRO A 226 12.65 10.12 -9.92
N ILE A 227 13.47 9.40 -9.16
CA ILE A 227 13.46 7.92 -9.21
C ILE A 227 12.18 7.37 -8.61
N PHE A 228 11.63 7.99 -7.57
CA PHE A 228 10.31 7.62 -7.05
C PHE A 228 9.20 7.70 -8.11
N THR A 229 9.17 8.78 -8.90
CA THR A 229 8.24 8.92 -10.01
C THR A 229 8.42 7.81 -11.05
N TRP A 230 9.67 7.45 -11.40
CA TRP A 230 9.95 6.36 -12.34
C TRP A 230 9.53 5.00 -11.82
N THR A 231 9.82 4.67 -10.56
CA THR A 231 9.44 3.37 -10.01
C THR A 231 7.93 3.24 -9.82
N CYS A 232 7.24 4.32 -9.46
CA CYS A 232 5.78 4.39 -9.51
C CYS A 232 5.26 4.21 -10.94
N THR A 233 5.88 4.83 -11.94
CA THR A 233 5.48 4.66 -13.36
C THR A 233 5.57 3.20 -13.79
N TRP A 234 6.67 2.52 -13.46
CA TRP A 234 6.83 1.09 -13.74
C TRP A 234 5.82 0.22 -12.98
N ALA A 235 5.55 0.52 -11.71
CA ALA A 235 4.50 -0.15 -10.96
C ALA A 235 3.12 0.03 -11.64
N ASN A 236 2.81 1.22 -12.15
CA ASN A 236 1.56 1.45 -12.88
C ASN A 236 1.50 0.72 -14.23
N VAL A 237 2.63 0.57 -14.95
CA VAL A 237 2.71 -0.29 -16.15
C VAL A 237 2.38 -1.73 -15.80
N LEU A 238 2.98 -2.25 -14.73
CA LEU A 238 2.71 -3.59 -14.24
C LEU A 238 1.24 -3.74 -13.84
N ILE A 239 0.67 -2.78 -13.11
CA ILE A 239 -0.76 -2.80 -12.70
C ILE A 239 -1.66 -2.97 -13.92
N VAL A 240 -1.50 -2.12 -14.94
CA VAL A 240 -2.37 -2.13 -16.13
C VAL A 240 -2.21 -3.43 -16.92
N ALA A 241 -1.03 -4.05 -16.91
CA ALA A 241 -0.76 -5.30 -17.61
C ALA A 241 -1.18 -6.55 -16.82
N SER A 242 -1.09 -6.55 -15.48
CA SER A 242 -1.29 -7.76 -14.65
C SER A 242 -2.69 -7.88 -14.04
N PHE A 243 -3.32 -6.78 -13.60
CA PHE A 243 -4.63 -6.82 -12.94
C PHE A 243 -5.78 -7.37 -13.80
N PRO A 244 -5.80 -7.18 -15.13
CA PRO A 244 -6.78 -7.85 -15.97
C PRO A 244 -6.74 -9.38 -15.84
N ILE A 245 -5.57 -9.97 -15.58
CA ILE A 245 -5.42 -11.42 -15.38
C ILE A 245 -6.13 -11.86 -14.09
N LEU A 246 -5.93 -11.14 -12.97
CA LEU A 246 -6.67 -11.42 -11.73
C LEU A 246 -8.17 -11.25 -11.93
N THR A 247 -8.57 -10.17 -12.59
CA THR A 247 -9.98 -9.86 -12.87
C THR A 247 -10.65 -11.01 -13.63
N GLY A 248 -9.99 -11.54 -14.67
CA GLY A 248 -10.47 -12.70 -15.42
C GLY A 248 -10.45 -13.99 -14.60
N THR A 249 -9.40 -14.23 -13.83
CA THR A 249 -9.27 -15.44 -12.99
C THR A 249 -10.36 -15.52 -11.93
N LEU A 250 -10.63 -14.43 -11.22
CA LEU A 250 -11.71 -14.36 -10.23
C LEU A 250 -13.09 -14.39 -10.89
N ALA A 251 -13.25 -13.79 -12.07
CA ALA A 251 -14.50 -13.91 -12.83
C ALA A 251 -14.77 -15.37 -13.23
N PHE A 252 -13.77 -16.10 -13.72
CA PHE A 252 -13.90 -17.54 -14.02
C PHE A 252 -14.23 -18.37 -12.78
N LEU A 253 -13.57 -18.12 -11.64
CA LEU A 253 -13.91 -18.79 -10.39
C LEU A 253 -15.33 -18.45 -9.90
N THR A 254 -15.79 -17.21 -10.16
CA THR A 254 -17.17 -16.81 -9.88
C THR A 254 -18.16 -17.58 -10.76
N LEU A 255 -17.85 -17.76 -12.05
CA LEU A 255 -18.70 -18.51 -12.98
C LEU A 255 -18.82 -19.98 -12.55
N ASP A 256 -17.72 -20.62 -12.16
CA ASP A 256 -17.73 -21.99 -11.65
C ASP A 256 -18.62 -22.09 -10.39
N ARG A 257 -18.49 -21.14 -9.47
CA ARG A 257 -19.27 -21.13 -8.21
C ARG A 257 -20.74 -20.69 -8.35
N TYR A 258 -21.09 -19.83 -9.31
CA TYR A 258 -22.42 -19.20 -9.38
C TYR A 258 -23.30 -19.77 -10.49
N LEU A 259 -22.69 -20.18 -11.61
CA LEU A 259 -23.39 -20.53 -12.85
C LEU A 259 -23.08 -21.95 -13.33
N ASP A 260 -22.44 -22.78 -12.50
CA ASP A 260 -22.11 -24.18 -12.79
C ASP A 260 -21.22 -24.32 -14.04
N PHE A 261 -20.24 -23.43 -14.16
CA PHE A 261 -19.18 -23.58 -15.16
C PHE A 261 -18.13 -24.59 -14.63
N HIS A 262 -17.34 -25.14 -15.55
CA HIS A 262 -16.36 -26.19 -15.27
C HIS A 262 -14.98 -25.79 -15.77
N ILE A 263 -14.51 -24.58 -15.40
CA ILE A 263 -13.21 -24.07 -15.85
C ILE A 263 -12.07 -24.67 -15.00
N PHE A 264 -12.21 -24.63 -13.67
CA PHE A 264 -11.21 -25.07 -12.70
C PHE A 264 -11.64 -26.29 -11.88
N THR A 265 -12.84 -26.81 -12.12
CA THR A 265 -13.36 -28.02 -11.46
C THR A 265 -12.54 -29.27 -11.79
N ASN A 266 -12.65 -30.30 -10.96
CA ASN A 266 -12.04 -31.62 -11.23
C ASN A 266 -12.84 -32.47 -12.23
N GLU A 267 -14.11 -32.11 -12.43
CA GLU A 267 -15.07 -32.85 -13.25
C GLU A 267 -15.32 -32.13 -14.57
N LEU A 268 -15.96 -32.84 -15.50
CA LEU A 268 -16.51 -32.28 -16.75
C LEU A 268 -15.48 -31.53 -17.63
N GLY A 269 -14.19 -31.87 -17.50
CA GLY A 269 -13.10 -31.34 -18.31
C GLY A 269 -12.40 -30.10 -17.75
N GLY A 270 -12.78 -29.64 -16.55
CA GLY A 270 -12.10 -28.54 -15.87
C GLY A 270 -10.65 -28.86 -15.49
N ASN A 271 -9.86 -27.81 -15.23
CA ASN A 271 -8.45 -27.94 -14.88
C ASN A 271 -8.04 -26.98 -13.74
N PRO A 272 -7.89 -27.46 -12.49
CA PRO A 272 -7.49 -26.61 -11.36
C PRO A 272 -6.06 -26.05 -11.50
N MET A 273 -5.16 -26.72 -12.22
CA MET A 273 -3.79 -26.22 -12.44
C MET A 273 -3.78 -24.95 -13.29
N MET A 274 -4.78 -24.76 -14.16
CA MET A 274 -4.92 -23.54 -14.95
C MET A 274 -5.15 -22.31 -14.06
N TYR A 275 -5.95 -22.44 -12.98
CA TYR A 275 -6.11 -21.37 -12.00
C TYR A 275 -4.77 -20.97 -11.41
N VAL A 276 -3.95 -21.94 -10.99
CA VAL A 276 -2.65 -21.67 -10.36
C VAL A 276 -1.73 -20.93 -11.31
N ASN A 277 -1.70 -21.33 -12.58
CA ASN A 277 -0.95 -20.63 -13.62
C ASN A 277 -1.42 -19.18 -13.80
N LEU A 278 -2.73 -18.96 -13.97
CA LEU A 278 -3.30 -17.62 -14.19
C LEU A 278 -3.13 -16.71 -12.98
N PHE A 279 -3.39 -17.23 -11.78
CA PHE A 279 -3.23 -16.48 -10.54
C PHE A 279 -1.79 -15.98 -10.39
N TRP A 280 -0.79 -16.84 -10.60
CA TRP A 280 0.61 -16.43 -10.44
C TRP A 280 1.11 -15.55 -11.59
N ALA A 281 0.55 -15.67 -12.79
CA ALA A 281 0.81 -14.72 -13.88
C ALA A 281 0.40 -13.29 -13.51
N TRP A 282 -0.54 -13.10 -12.57
CA TRP A 282 -0.77 -11.82 -11.89
C TRP A 282 0.10 -11.66 -10.63
N GLY A 283 0.11 -12.68 -9.76
CA GLY A 283 0.59 -12.59 -8.38
C GLY A 283 2.08 -12.35 -8.26
N HIS A 284 2.87 -12.78 -9.26
CA HIS A 284 4.29 -12.46 -9.25
C HIS A 284 4.61 -11.04 -9.73
N PRO A 285 4.02 -10.52 -10.83
CA PRO A 285 4.06 -9.08 -11.11
C PRO A 285 3.60 -8.21 -9.94
N GLU A 286 2.59 -8.65 -9.17
CA GLU A 286 2.10 -7.93 -7.98
C GLU A 286 3.18 -7.69 -6.92
N VAL A 287 4.05 -8.66 -6.65
CA VAL A 287 5.13 -8.43 -5.67
C VAL A 287 6.12 -7.37 -6.14
N TYR A 288 6.27 -7.18 -7.46
CA TYR A 288 7.08 -6.09 -8.01
C TYR A 288 6.36 -4.75 -7.98
N ILE A 289 5.04 -4.74 -8.16
CA ILE A 289 4.20 -3.53 -7.97
C ILE A 289 4.40 -2.97 -6.56
N LEU A 290 4.55 -3.84 -5.55
CA LEU A 290 4.83 -3.42 -4.17
C LEU A 290 6.28 -2.93 -3.99
N ILE A 291 7.28 -3.67 -4.47
CA ILE A 291 8.67 -3.33 -4.13
C ILE A 291 9.23 -2.13 -4.91
N LEU A 292 8.77 -1.89 -6.13
CA LEU A 292 9.30 -0.82 -6.99
C LEU A 292 9.09 0.57 -6.37
N PRO A 293 7.87 0.98 -5.93
CA PRO A 293 7.68 2.24 -5.24
C PRO A 293 8.56 2.39 -4.00
N ALA A 294 8.72 1.34 -3.19
CA ALA A 294 9.62 1.35 -2.03
C ALA A 294 11.08 1.63 -2.42
N PHE A 295 11.59 1.01 -3.49
CA PHE A 295 12.91 1.35 -4.05
C PHE A 295 13.02 2.82 -4.49
N GLY A 296 11.92 3.39 -4.97
CA GLY A 296 11.81 4.81 -5.24
C GLY A 296 12.03 5.64 -3.99
N VAL A 297 11.29 5.33 -2.92
CA VAL A 297 11.41 6.01 -1.62
C VAL A 297 12.83 5.96 -1.09
N PHE A 298 13.45 4.78 -1.07
CA PHE A 298 14.83 4.64 -0.58
C PHE A 298 15.83 5.49 -1.39
N SER A 299 15.61 5.62 -2.70
CA SER A 299 16.43 6.48 -3.57
C SER A 299 16.33 7.95 -3.19
N GLU A 300 15.12 8.45 -2.94
CA GLU A 300 14.88 9.85 -2.56
C GLU A 300 15.40 10.14 -1.14
N VAL A 301 15.17 9.22 -0.20
CA VAL A 301 15.66 9.35 1.19
C VAL A 301 17.18 9.38 1.22
N ILE A 302 17.87 8.42 0.59
CA ILE A 302 19.33 8.35 0.65
C ILE A 302 19.99 9.54 -0.06
N SER A 303 19.51 9.93 -1.23
CA SER A 303 20.06 11.11 -1.92
C SER A 303 19.88 12.40 -1.10
N THR A 304 18.69 12.62 -0.54
CA THR A 304 18.39 13.81 0.29
C THR A 304 19.21 13.86 1.58
N PHE A 305 19.27 12.77 2.35
CA PHE A 305 19.94 12.80 3.65
C PHE A 305 21.47 12.67 3.55
N THR A 306 21.98 12.26 2.39
CA THR A 306 23.42 12.26 2.09
C THR A 306 23.89 13.61 1.53
N GLY A 307 22.98 14.44 1.03
CA GLY A 307 23.29 15.72 0.39
C GLY A 307 24.02 15.55 -0.95
N LYS A 308 23.72 14.46 -1.66
CA LYS A 308 24.34 14.11 -2.94
C LYS A 308 23.28 13.72 -3.97
N ARG A 309 23.57 14.00 -5.23
CA ARG A 309 22.83 13.41 -6.36
C ARG A 309 22.94 11.89 -6.31
N LEU A 310 21.87 11.21 -6.69
CA LEU A 310 21.83 9.75 -6.71
C LEU A 310 22.86 9.20 -7.70
N PHE A 311 23.69 8.26 -7.23
CA PHE A 311 24.66 7.57 -8.09
C PHE A 311 23.92 6.66 -9.07
N GLY A 312 24.31 6.68 -10.34
CA GLY A 312 23.74 5.81 -11.36
C GLY A 312 22.28 6.07 -11.69
N HIS A 313 21.81 7.34 -11.71
CA HIS A 313 20.41 7.70 -12.00
C HIS A 313 19.79 6.95 -13.20
N HIS A 314 20.42 6.99 -14.38
CA HIS A 314 19.93 6.25 -15.55
C HIS A 314 19.97 4.72 -15.35
N SER A 315 21.00 4.20 -14.69
CA SER A 315 21.12 2.77 -14.36
C SER A 315 19.96 2.31 -13.48
N MET A 316 19.53 3.13 -12.50
CA MET A 316 18.36 2.86 -11.66
C MET A 316 17.07 2.78 -12.47
N ILE A 317 16.90 3.65 -13.47
CA ILE A 317 15.73 3.66 -14.36
C ILE A 317 15.71 2.37 -15.20
N TYR A 318 16.82 2.04 -15.86
CA TYR A 318 16.93 0.82 -16.67
C TYR A 318 16.76 -0.44 -15.84
N ALA A 319 17.33 -0.50 -14.63
CA ALA A 319 17.15 -1.63 -13.72
C ALA A 319 15.67 -1.81 -13.33
N SER A 320 14.95 -0.72 -13.10
CA SER A 320 13.52 -0.77 -12.77
C SER A 320 12.68 -1.27 -13.95
N GLY A 321 13.03 -0.86 -15.18
CA GLY A 321 12.40 -1.37 -16.40
C GLY A 321 12.69 -2.85 -16.65
N ALA A 322 13.94 -3.28 -16.45
CA ALA A 322 14.32 -4.69 -16.58
C ALA A 322 13.53 -5.57 -15.60
N ILE A 323 13.38 -5.16 -14.33
CA ILE A 323 12.55 -5.86 -13.35
C ILE A 323 11.11 -5.97 -13.83
N SER A 324 10.55 -4.87 -14.37
CA SER A 324 9.16 -4.84 -14.80
C SER A 324 8.89 -5.77 -15.99
N ILE A 325 9.79 -5.82 -16.97
CA ILE A 325 9.66 -6.72 -18.12
C ILE A 325 9.86 -8.18 -17.70
N LEU A 326 10.93 -8.46 -16.94
CA LEU A 326 11.23 -9.83 -16.49
C LEU A 326 10.19 -10.36 -15.51
N GLY A 327 9.50 -9.49 -14.75
CA GLY A 327 8.44 -9.88 -13.83
C GLY A 327 7.29 -10.64 -14.48
N PHE A 328 7.06 -10.42 -15.78
CA PHE A 328 6.12 -11.17 -16.60
C PHE A 328 6.70 -12.44 -17.23
N MET A 329 7.89 -12.90 -16.83
CA MET A 329 8.57 -14.06 -17.42
C MET A 329 8.97 -15.13 -16.40
N VAL A 330 8.53 -15.01 -15.15
CA VAL A 330 9.09 -15.82 -14.04
C VAL A 330 8.03 -16.48 -13.14
N TRP A 331 6.73 -16.25 -13.38
CA TRP A 331 5.66 -16.65 -12.46
C TRP A 331 5.59 -18.16 -12.16
N LEU A 332 6.08 -19.03 -13.05
CA LEU A 332 6.05 -20.47 -12.86
C LEU A 332 6.87 -20.95 -11.65
N HIS A 333 7.83 -20.14 -11.16
CA HIS A 333 8.61 -20.53 -9.98
C HIS A 333 7.77 -20.73 -8.71
N HIS A 334 6.51 -20.25 -8.69
CA HIS A 334 5.61 -20.48 -7.56
C HIS A 334 5.02 -21.89 -7.54
N PHE A 335 5.23 -22.68 -8.58
CA PHE A 335 4.66 -24.01 -8.73
C PHE A 335 5.58 -24.97 -9.49
N PHE A 336 6.89 -24.91 -9.24
CA PHE A 336 7.86 -25.88 -9.77
C PHE A 336 7.49 -27.34 -9.43
N THR A 337 6.82 -27.54 -8.30
CA THR A 337 6.36 -28.83 -7.77
C THR A 337 5.11 -29.38 -8.46
N MET A 338 4.56 -28.69 -9.45
CA MET A 338 3.30 -29.09 -10.13
C MET A 338 3.51 -30.01 -11.34
N GLY A 339 4.71 -30.57 -11.52
CA GLY A 339 4.97 -31.59 -12.55
C GLY A 339 5.30 -31.06 -13.95
N SER A 340 5.61 -29.77 -14.09
CA SER A 340 6.17 -29.22 -15.33
C SER A 340 7.47 -29.92 -15.73
N GLY A 341 7.72 -30.05 -17.04
CA GLY A 341 8.93 -30.69 -17.55
C GLY A 341 10.22 -29.98 -17.12
N ALA A 342 11.33 -30.73 -17.04
CA ALA A 342 12.62 -30.23 -16.56
C ALA A 342 13.11 -28.98 -17.31
N SER A 343 12.93 -28.92 -18.63
CA SER A 343 13.30 -27.75 -19.44
C SER A 343 12.52 -26.49 -19.08
N VAL A 344 11.23 -26.63 -18.74
CA VAL A 344 10.38 -25.50 -18.31
C VAL A 344 10.83 -25.00 -16.94
N ASN A 345 11.04 -25.92 -15.99
CA ASN A 345 11.54 -25.56 -14.66
C ASN A 345 12.92 -24.89 -14.74
N ALA A 346 13.83 -25.39 -15.59
CA ALA A 346 15.15 -24.80 -15.79
C ALA A 346 15.05 -23.39 -16.40
N PHE A 347 14.21 -23.17 -17.41
CA PHE A 347 14.00 -21.85 -18.02
C PHE A 347 13.51 -20.83 -16.99
N PHE A 348 12.44 -21.15 -16.26
CA PHE A 348 11.86 -20.24 -15.27
C PHE A 348 12.79 -20.03 -14.07
N GLY A 349 13.54 -21.04 -13.65
CA GLY A 349 14.56 -20.91 -12.61
C GLY A 349 15.68 -19.94 -13.02
N LEU A 350 16.24 -20.11 -14.23
CA LEU A 350 17.25 -19.20 -14.79
C LEU A 350 16.73 -17.77 -14.93
N ALA A 351 15.53 -17.60 -15.50
CA ALA A 351 14.90 -16.29 -15.67
C ALA A 351 14.69 -15.59 -14.32
N THR A 352 14.28 -16.32 -13.28
CA THR A 352 14.11 -15.79 -11.92
C THR A 352 15.45 -15.35 -11.33
N MET A 353 16.50 -16.14 -11.49
CA MET A 353 17.84 -15.76 -11.02
C MET A 353 18.37 -14.50 -11.72
N LEU A 354 18.06 -14.28 -13.00
CA LEU A 354 18.46 -13.07 -13.72
C LEU A 354 17.87 -11.77 -13.13
N ILE A 355 16.69 -11.82 -12.50
CA ILE A 355 16.07 -10.64 -11.87
C ILE A 355 16.89 -10.13 -10.65
N SER A 356 17.71 -11.00 -10.06
CA SER A 356 18.59 -10.59 -8.95
C SER A 356 19.64 -9.56 -9.40
N ILE A 357 20.04 -9.54 -10.67
CA ILE A 357 21.07 -8.65 -11.19
C ILE A 357 20.61 -7.18 -11.18
N PRO A 358 19.49 -6.79 -11.82
CA PRO A 358 18.97 -5.42 -11.70
C PRO A 358 18.77 -4.96 -10.26
N THR A 359 18.29 -5.87 -9.40
CA THR A 359 18.05 -5.57 -7.98
C THR A 359 19.34 -5.32 -7.23
N GLY A 360 20.38 -6.12 -7.47
CA GLY A 360 21.71 -5.95 -6.91
C GLY A 360 22.35 -4.63 -7.33
N VAL A 361 22.25 -4.26 -8.62
CA VAL A 361 22.73 -2.95 -9.13
C VAL A 361 22.13 -1.78 -8.34
N LYS A 362 20.85 -1.85 -7.97
CA LYS A 362 20.19 -0.81 -7.16
C LYS A 362 20.78 -0.71 -5.75
N LEU A 363 21.02 -1.84 -5.08
CA LEU A 363 21.69 -1.87 -3.77
C LEU A 363 23.07 -1.20 -3.82
N PHE A 364 23.89 -1.52 -4.81
CA PHE A 364 25.20 -0.88 -4.98
C PHE A 364 25.08 0.62 -5.30
N ASN A 365 24.13 1.03 -6.14
CA ASN A 365 23.91 2.45 -6.43
C ASN A 365 23.56 3.25 -5.17
N TRP A 366 22.75 2.71 -4.25
CA TRP A 366 22.49 3.39 -2.98
C TRP A 366 23.74 3.45 -2.09
N LEU A 367 24.52 2.38 -2.00
CA LEU A 367 25.79 2.37 -1.25
C LEU A 367 26.78 3.41 -1.80
N PHE A 368 26.93 3.50 -3.13
CA PHE A 368 27.79 4.51 -3.77
C PHE A 368 27.23 5.92 -3.69
N THR A 369 25.92 6.08 -3.51
CA THR A 369 25.33 7.37 -3.19
C THR A 369 25.80 7.82 -1.81
N ILE A 370 25.73 6.95 -0.80
CA ILE A 370 26.20 7.19 0.57
C ILE A 370 27.72 7.46 0.61
N TYR A 371 28.51 6.70 -0.16
CA TYR A 371 29.96 6.84 -0.24
C TYR A 371 30.40 8.28 -0.54
N GLN A 372 31.35 8.83 0.20
CA GLN A 372 31.80 10.24 0.08
C GLN A 372 30.70 11.31 0.28
N GLY A 373 29.55 10.95 0.87
CA GLY A 373 28.54 11.90 1.29
C GLY A 373 28.55 12.20 2.79
N ARG A 374 27.60 13.02 3.25
CA ARG A 374 27.42 13.34 4.67
C ARG A 374 26.07 12.87 5.16
N LEU A 375 25.99 11.60 5.55
CA LEU A 375 24.73 10.97 5.94
C LEU A 375 24.21 11.52 7.27
N ARG A 376 23.02 12.12 7.24
CA ARG A 376 22.28 12.54 8.44
C ARG A 376 21.43 11.37 8.96
N PHE A 377 21.75 10.85 10.15
CA PHE A 377 21.06 9.70 10.76
C PHE A 377 19.70 10.06 11.37
N THR A 378 18.70 10.19 10.49
CA THR A 378 17.28 10.37 10.85
C THR A 378 16.50 9.06 10.77
N ALA A 379 15.27 9.02 11.30
CA ALA A 379 14.41 7.84 11.25
C ALA A 379 14.20 7.29 9.82
N PRO A 380 13.87 8.09 8.78
CA PRO A 380 13.78 7.60 7.40
C PRO A 380 15.07 6.91 6.91
N VAL A 381 16.24 7.42 7.29
CA VAL A 381 17.53 6.81 6.94
C VAL A 381 17.73 5.48 7.66
N MET A 382 17.36 5.38 8.93
CA MET A 382 17.45 4.12 9.68
C MET A 382 16.62 3.02 9.03
N TRP A 383 15.37 3.31 8.65
CA TRP A 383 14.53 2.38 7.88
C TRP A 383 15.20 1.95 6.57
N THR A 384 15.84 2.89 5.87
CA THR A 384 16.52 2.60 4.61
C THR A 384 17.77 1.73 4.79
N LEU A 385 18.56 1.97 5.84
CA LEU A 385 19.72 1.13 6.16
C LEU A 385 19.29 -0.27 6.62
N GLY A 386 18.23 -0.36 7.44
CA GLY A 386 17.61 -1.62 7.83
C GLY A 386 17.14 -2.41 6.61
N PHE A 387 16.47 -1.75 5.68
CA PHE A 387 16.10 -2.31 4.39
C PHE A 387 17.30 -2.93 3.67
N MET A 388 18.40 -2.19 3.48
CA MET A 388 19.54 -2.70 2.71
C MET A 388 20.08 -4.02 3.27
N VAL A 389 20.15 -4.15 4.59
CA VAL A 389 20.63 -5.37 5.26
C VAL A 389 19.59 -6.49 5.16
N THR A 390 18.36 -6.21 5.58
CA THR A 390 17.27 -7.20 5.64
C THR A 390 16.93 -7.73 4.25
N PHE A 391 16.73 -6.83 3.29
CA PHE A 391 16.41 -7.19 1.91
C PHE A 391 17.54 -7.94 1.20
N SER A 392 18.81 -7.70 1.54
CA SER A 392 19.92 -8.49 0.99
C SER A 392 19.85 -9.96 1.43
N ILE A 393 19.51 -10.22 2.70
CA ILE A 393 19.30 -11.58 3.23
C ILE A 393 18.06 -12.20 2.58
N GLY A 394 16.96 -11.46 2.52
CA GLY A 394 15.73 -11.89 1.85
C GLY A 394 15.99 -12.26 0.38
N GLY A 395 16.66 -11.39 -0.37
CA GLY A 395 17.02 -11.62 -1.77
C GLY A 395 17.90 -12.84 -1.98
N MET A 396 18.89 -13.06 -1.12
CA MET A 396 19.75 -14.25 -1.17
C MET A 396 18.92 -15.55 -1.01
N THR A 397 17.99 -15.58 -0.05
CA THR A 397 17.11 -16.73 0.15
C THR A 397 16.13 -16.93 -1.02
N GLY A 398 15.73 -15.85 -1.71
CA GLY A 398 14.89 -15.93 -2.90
C GLY A 398 15.62 -16.52 -4.11
N VAL A 399 16.90 -16.17 -4.29
CA VAL A 399 17.75 -16.77 -5.32
C VAL A 399 17.92 -18.28 -5.07
N LEU A 400 17.99 -18.72 -3.82
CA LEU A 400 18.01 -20.15 -3.48
C LEU A 400 16.70 -20.85 -3.89
N LEU A 401 15.54 -20.23 -3.61
CA LEU A 401 14.23 -20.75 -4.01
C LEU A 401 13.99 -20.71 -5.53
N ALA A 402 14.73 -19.89 -6.27
CA ALA A 402 14.69 -19.89 -7.73
C ALA A 402 15.33 -21.14 -8.36
N ILE A 403 16.06 -21.95 -7.58
CA ILE A 403 16.68 -23.20 -8.04
C ILE A 403 15.66 -24.33 -7.85
N PRO A 404 15.09 -24.92 -8.92
CA PRO A 404 13.99 -25.89 -8.79
C PRO A 404 14.34 -27.10 -7.91
N GLY A 405 15.57 -27.59 -7.97
CA GLY A 405 16.02 -28.71 -7.14
C GLY A 405 16.04 -28.39 -5.64
N ALA A 406 16.30 -27.14 -5.26
CA ALA A 406 16.18 -26.69 -3.87
C ALA A 406 14.72 -26.39 -3.51
N ASP A 407 13.95 -25.79 -4.43
CA ASP A 407 12.53 -25.53 -4.22
C ASP A 407 11.77 -26.83 -3.93
N PHE A 408 12.07 -27.95 -4.60
CA PHE A 408 11.37 -29.22 -4.32
C PHE A 408 11.36 -29.66 -2.85
N VAL A 409 12.37 -29.29 -2.06
CA VAL A 409 12.43 -29.61 -0.62
C VAL A 409 12.03 -28.44 0.28
N LEU A 410 12.06 -27.20 -0.23
CA LEU A 410 11.70 -26.00 0.54
C LEU A 410 10.28 -25.51 0.23
N HIS A 411 9.65 -25.99 -0.84
CA HIS A 411 8.34 -25.57 -1.31
C HIS A 411 7.30 -25.78 -0.21
N ASN A 412 6.54 -24.73 0.10
CA ASN A 412 5.55 -24.68 1.17
C ASN A 412 6.07 -24.97 2.59
N SER A 413 7.38 -25.05 2.82
CA SER A 413 7.94 -25.04 4.17
C SER A 413 7.89 -23.64 4.77
N LEU A 414 8.17 -23.52 6.07
CA LEU A 414 8.33 -22.21 6.72
C LEU A 414 9.48 -21.37 6.13
N PHE A 415 10.39 -21.98 5.35
CA PHE A 415 11.44 -21.25 4.63
C PHE A 415 10.85 -20.25 3.62
N VAL A 416 9.80 -20.63 2.90
CA VAL A 416 9.12 -19.74 1.93
C VAL A 416 8.45 -18.58 2.66
N ILE A 417 7.83 -18.84 3.82
CA ILE A 417 7.24 -17.79 4.66
C ILE A 417 8.32 -16.83 5.15
N ALA A 418 9.43 -17.35 5.66
CA ALA A 418 10.56 -16.57 6.14
C ALA A 418 11.13 -15.67 5.04
N HIS A 419 11.39 -16.25 3.86
CA HIS A 419 11.86 -15.54 2.68
C HIS A 419 10.92 -14.39 2.29
N PHE A 420 9.64 -14.69 2.10
CA PHE A 420 8.68 -13.71 1.60
C PHE A 420 8.45 -12.57 2.59
N HIS A 421 8.35 -12.87 3.89
CA HIS A 421 8.24 -11.83 4.92
C HIS A 421 9.50 -10.97 5.01
N ASN A 422 10.68 -11.56 4.77
CA ASN A 422 11.93 -10.82 4.75
C ASN A 422 11.96 -9.76 3.66
N VAL A 423 11.55 -10.12 2.44
CA VAL A 423 11.51 -9.16 1.32
C VAL A 423 10.33 -8.18 1.39
N ILE A 424 9.16 -8.58 1.89
CA ILE A 424 7.99 -7.68 1.99
C ILE A 424 8.11 -6.73 3.19
N ILE A 425 8.44 -7.23 4.38
CA ILE A 425 8.58 -6.35 5.55
C ILE A 425 9.83 -5.48 5.40
N GLY A 426 10.98 -6.11 5.15
CA GLY A 426 12.25 -5.40 5.01
C GLY A 426 12.29 -4.48 3.79
N GLY A 427 11.63 -4.86 2.69
CA GLY A 427 11.56 -4.08 1.46
C GLY A 427 10.40 -3.08 1.43
N ALA A 428 9.18 -3.58 1.30
CA ALA A 428 8.00 -2.74 1.10
C ALA A 428 7.61 -1.97 2.37
N VAL A 429 7.35 -2.65 3.49
CA VAL A 429 6.84 -2.00 4.71
C VAL A 429 7.85 -0.99 5.26
N PHE A 430 9.13 -1.34 5.37
CA PHE A 430 10.16 -0.39 5.81
C PHE A 430 10.28 0.81 4.86
N GLY A 431 10.15 0.59 3.55
CA GLY A 431 10.15 1.67 2.56
C GLY A 431 8.95 2.59 2.70
N TYR A 432 7.76 2.03 2.95
CA TYR A 432 6.56 2.82 3.14
C TYR A 432 6.58 3.63 4.44
N ILE A 433 7.12 3.07 5.53
CA ILE A 433 7.31 3.81 6.79
C ILE A 433 8.40 4.88 6.62
N ALA A 434 9.47 4.60 5.88
CA ALA A 434 10.48 5.60 5.53
C ALA A 434 9.87 6.77 4.76
N GLY A 435 9.04 6.47 3.74
CA GLY A 435 8.34 7.47 2.92
C GLY A 435 7.31 8.25 3.73
N PHE A 436 6.54 7.55 4.58
CA PHE A 436 5.62 8.17 5.53
C PHE A 436 6.35 9.19 6.39
N ALA A 437 7.46 8.83 7.04
CA ALA A 437 8.20 9.75 7.88
C ALA A 437 8.91 10.88 7.09
N PHE A 438 9.36 10.59 5.87
CA PHE A 438 10.03 11.57 5.00
C PHE A 438 9.06 12.65 4.50
N TRP A 439 7.89 12.26 3.98
CA TRP A 439 6.91 13.18 3.41
C TRP A 439 5.81 13.62 4.38
N PHE A 440 5.81 13.15 5.64
CA PHE A 440 4.85 13.60 6.66
C PHE A 440 4.74 15.13 6.77
N PRO A 441 5.85 15.90 6.82
CA PRO A 441 5.76 17.37 6.90
C PRO A 441 5.12 17.98 5.66
N LYS A 442 5.30 17.37 4.49
CA LYS A 442 4.68 17.85 3.25
C LYS A 442 3.16 17.64 3.28
N ALA A 443 2.66 16.57 3.88
CA ALA A 443 1.22 16.33 4.00
C ALA A 443 0.55 17.17 5.10
N PHE A 444 1.21 17.37 6.25
CA PHE A 444 0.58 17.93 7.46
C PHE A 444 1.18 19.24 7.98
N GLY A 445 2.31 19.69 7.43
CA GLY A 445 2.97 20.95 7.82
C GLY A 445 3.85 20.89 9.07
N PHE A 446 4.09 19.72 9.65
CA PHE A 446 4.97 19.55 10.81
C PHE A 446 5.72 18.21 10.79
N LYS A 447 6.85 18.13 11.49
CA LYS A 447 7.70 16.94 11.55
C LYS A 447 7.22 15.93 12.59
N LEU A 448 7.43 14.64 12.30
CA LEU A 448 7.22 13.57 13.28
C LEU A 448 8.28 13.61 14.39
N ASN A 449 7.94 13.06 15.54
CA ASN A 449 8.84 12.99 16.69
C ASN A 449 9.94 11.97 16.42
N GLU A 450 11.18 12.45 16.39
CA GLU A 450 12.33 11.63 16.01
C GLU A 450 12.62 10.51 17.01
N LYS A 451 12.44 10.75 18.33
CA LYS A 451 12.76 9.77 19.37
C LYS A 451 11.89 8.51 19.25
N TRP A 452 10.58 8.71 19.12
CA TRP A 452 9.65 7.59 18.96
C TRP A 452 9.77 6.90 17.60
N GLY A 453 10.14 7.63 16.54
CA GLY A 453 10.45 7.04 15.24
C GLY A 453 11.65 6.09 15.28
N LYS A 454 12.71 6.48 16.01
CA LYS A 454 13.89 5.62 16.22
C LYS A 454 13.58 4.43 17.12
N ALA A 455 12.74 4.61 18.14
CA ALA A 455 12.27 3.50 18.98
C ALA A 455 11.45 2.49 18.17
N ALA A 456 10.50 2.96 17.36
CA ALA A 456 9.72 2.11 16.46
C ALA A 456 10.63 1.30 15.54
N PHE A 457 11.61 1.94 14.89
CA PHE A 457 12.59 1.26 14.06
C PHE A 457 13.30 0.11 14.79
N TRP A 458 13.84 0.36 15.98
CA TRP A 458 14.62 -0.66 16.70
C TRP A 458 13.77 -1.86 17.11
N PHE A 459 12.54 -1.64 17.58
CA PHE A 459 11.62 -2.73 17.92
C PHE A 459 11.16 -3.49 16.67
N TRP A 460 10.90 -2.80 15.57
CA TRP A 460 10.55 -3.45 14.30
C TRP A 460 11.68 -4.31 13.76
N ILE A 461 12.90 -3.78 13.64
CA ILE A 461 14.02 -4.53 13.06
C ILE A 461 14.43 -5.70 13.96
N SER A 462 14.59 -5.48 15.27
CA SER A 462 14.94 -6.57 16.20
C SER A 462 13.84 -7.63 16.27
N GLY A 463 12.58 -7.19 16.39
CA GLY A 463 11.42 -8.08 16.39
C GLY A 463 11.30 -8.87 15.10
N PHE A 464 11.57 -8.26 13.94
CA PHE A 464 11.58 -8.95 12.65
C PHE A 464 12.61 -10.10 12.64
N TYR A 465 13.86 -9.85 13.01
CA TYR A 465 14.89 -10.89 13.00
C TYR A 465 14.54 -12.02 13.99
N VAL A 466 14.09 -11.68 15.19
CA VAL A 466 13.69 -12.66 16.22
C VAL A 466 12.45 -13.45 15.78
N ALA A 467 11.51 -12.83 15.04
CA ALA A 467 10.29 -13.49 14.58
C ALA A 467 10.53 -14.45 13.40
N PHE A 468 11.35 -14.04 12.42
CA PHE A 468 11.42 -14.71 11.11
C PHE A 468 12.70 -15.52 10.88
N MET A 469 13.81 -15.22 11.55
CA MET A 469 15.02 -16.05 11.44
C MET A 469 14.82 -17.50 11.94
N PRO A 470 14.10 -17.74 13.06
CA PRO A 470 13.76 -19.11 13.47
C PRO A 470 13.00 -19.90 12.41
N LEU A 471 12.20 -19.22 11.56
CA LEU A 471 11.38 -19.87 10.55
C LEU A 471 12.19 -20.41 9.38
N TYR A 472 13.36 -19.82 9.08
CA TYR A 472 14.29 -20.41 8.12
C TYR A 472 14.80 -21.77 8.63
N ALA A 473 15.18 -21.85 9.91
CA ALA A 473 15.61 -23.10 10.53
C ALA A 473 14.47 -24.14 10.56
N LEU A 474 13.28 -23.75 11.01
CA LEU A 474 12.10 -24.63 11.00
C LEU A 474 11.75 -25.13 9.59
N GLY A 475 11.90 -24.30 8.57
CA GLY A 475 11.70 -24.68 7.18
C GLY A 475 12.69 -25.75 6.71
N PHE A 476 13.95 -25.70 7.13
CA PHE A 476 14.93 -26.76 6.89
C PHE A 476 14.65 -28.04 7.69
N MET A 477 14.07 -27.90 8.89
CA MET A 477 13.66 -29.03 9.73
C MET A 477 12.36 -29.70 9.26
N GLY A 478 11.75 -29.22 8.17
CA GLY A 478 10.56 -29.82 7.56
C GLY A 478 9.23 -29.29 8.05
N MET A 479 9.19 -28.25 8.89
CA MET A 479 7.91 -27.64 9.30
C MET A 479 7.25 -26.95 8.10
N THR A 480 6.04 -27.39 7.77
CA THR A 480 5.26 -26.84 6.65
C THR A 480 4.38 -25.68 7.09
N ARG A 481 3.99 -24.85 6.13
CA ARG A 481 3.05 -23.74 6.38
C ARG A 481 1.64 -24.24 6.69
N ARG A 482 0.86 -23.38 7.37
CA ARG A 482 -0.59 -23.54 7.62
C ARG A 482 -0.97 -24.71 8.54
N LEU A 483 -0.01 -25.27 9.28
CA LEU A 483 -0.32 -26.10 10.43
C LEU A 483 -0.83 -25.21 11.58
N ASN A 484 -1.86 -25.65 12.29
CA ASN A 484 -2.39 -24.94 13.46
C ASN A 484 -1.94 -25.55 14.79
N THR A 485 -1.38 -26.77 14.78
CA THR A 485 -0.84 -27.51 15.93
C THR A 485 0.43 -28.27 15.51
N THR A 486 1.27 -28.66 16.47
CA THR A 486 2.41 -29.56 16.24
C THR A 486 2.78 -30.36 17.49
N ASP A 487 3.10 -31.64 17.29
CA ASP A 487 3.61 -32.51 18.36
C ASP A 487 5.13 -32.73 18.30
N ASN A 488 5.83 -32.10 17.34
CA ASN A 488 7.27 -32.20 17.23
C ASN A 488 7.96 -31.31 18.30
N PRO A 489 8.65 -31.89 19.31
CA PRO A 489 9.28 -31.14 20.38
C PRO A 489 10.48 -30.31 19.90
N ASP A 490 11.14 -30.70 18.81
CA ASP A 490 12.30 -29.98 18.27
C ASP A 490 11.91 -28.61 17.67
N TRP A 491 10.64 -28.44 17.29
CA TRP A 491 10.14 -27.18 16.72
C TRP A 491 9.73 -26.16 17.78
N THR A 492 9.31 -26.62 18.97
CA THR A 492 8.75 -25.79 20.04
C THR A 492 9.63 -24.58 20.42
N PRO A 493 10.96 -24.71 20.64
CA PRO A 493 11.79 -23.57 21.02
C PRO A 493 11.78 -22.46 19.97
N TYR A 494 11.82 -22.81 18.68
CA TYR A 494 11.81 -21.84 17.59
C TYR A 494 10.46 -21.12 17.47
N LEU A 495 9.35 -21.80 17.76
CA LEU A 495 8.00 -21.20 17.77
C LEU A 495 7.84 -20.20 18.91
N HIS A 496 8.38 -20.50 20.10
CA HIS A 496 8.39 -19.55 21.23
C HIS A 496 9.24 -18.33 20.94
N VAL A 497 10.43 -18.50 20.37
CA VAL A 497 11.28 -17.37 19.94
C VAL A 497 10.55 -16.53 18.88
N ALA A 498 9.92 -17.17 17.90
CA ALA A 498 9.16 -16.47 16.87
C ALA A 498 7.99 -15.64 17.47
N PHE A 499 7.32 -16.15 18.50
CA PHE A 499 6.27 -15.44 19.23
C PHE A 499 6.82 -14.23 20.00
N VAL A 500 7.98 -14.34 20.66
CA VAL A 500 8.67 -13.20 21.29
C VAL A 500 9.01 -12.12 20.26
N GLY A 501 9.48 -12.52 19.08
CA GLY A 501 9.71 -11.59 17.97
C GLY A 501 8.45 -10.85 17.54
N ALA A 502 7.31 -11.54 17.45
CA ALA A 502 6.02 -10.90 17.17
C ALA A 502 5.63 -9.89 18.27
N ALA A 503 5.87 -10.20 19.55
CA ALA A 503 5.62 -9.26 20.64
C ALA A 503 6.50 -8.00 20.53
N LEU A 504 7.77 -8.12 20.14
CA LEU A 504 8.65 -6.96 19.89
C LEU A 504 8.12 -6.09 18.73
N ILE A 505 7.62 -6.69 17.64
CA ILE A 505 6.98 -5.94 16.56
C ILE A 505 5.74 -5.20 17.06
N ALA A 506 4.95 -5.80 17.96
CA ALA A 506 3.80 -5.15 18.58
C ALA A 506 4.20 -3.88 19.33
N VAL A 507 5.32 -3.92 20.08
CA VAL A 507 5.90 -2.74 20.71
C VAL A 507 6.35 -1.71 19.67
N GLY A 508 6.93 -2.14 18.55
CA GLY A 508 7.28 -1.26 17.44
C GLY A 508 6.08 -0.52 16.83
N ILE A 509 4.96 -1.21 16.63
CA ILE A 509 3.70 -0.61 16.18
C ILE A 509 3.16 0.37 17.22
N ALA A 510 3.19 0.00 18.51
CA ALA A 510 2.79 0.91 19.59
C ALA A 510 3.65 2.18 19.62
N CYS A 511 4.97 2.07 19.44
CA CYS A 511 5.86 3.23 19.30
C CYS A 511 5.48 4.11 18.10
N GLN A 512 5.08 3.52 16.97
CA GLN A 512 4.64 4.26 15.78
C GLN A 512 3.33 5.04 16.04
N LEU A 513 2.37 4.44 16.76
CA LEU A 513 1.14 5.12 17.16
C LEU A 513 1.41 6.25 18.17
N ILE A 514 2.28 6.00 19.16
CA ILE A 514 2.71 7.02 20.12
C ILE A 514 3.42 8.16 19.39
N GLN A 515 4.27 7.87 18.40
CA GLN A 515 4.94 8.87 17.57
C GLN A 515 3.93 9.82 16.92
N ILE A 516 2.89 9.27 16.29
CA ILE A 516 1.84 10.07 15.64
C ILE A 516 1.11 10.92 16.67
N TYR A 517 0.71 10.33 17.80
CA TYR A 517 -0.01 11.05 18.86
C TYR A 517 0.79 12.25 19.39
N VAL A 518 2.04 12.03 19.82
CA VAL A 518 2.85 13.13 20.39
C VAL A 518 3.19 14.20 19.34
N SER A 519 3.34 13.81 18.07
CA SER A 519 3.55 14.76 16.97
C SER A 519 2.34 15.62 16.69
N ILE A 520 1.13 15.05 16.71
CA ILE A 520 -0.12 15.82 16.54
C ILE A 520 -0.33 16.76 17.73
N ARG A 521 -0.06 16.29 18.96
CA ARG A 521 -0.16 17.10 20.19
C ARG A 521 0.77 18.30 20.15
N ASP A 522 2.03 18.10 19.75
CA ASP A 522 3.08 19.12 19.77
C ASP A 522 3.29 19.77 18.38
N ARG A 523 2.28 19.73 17.50
CA ARG A 523 2.41 20.14 16.09
C ARG A 523 2.89 21.58 15.89
N GLU A 524 2.47 22.50 16.76
CA GLU A 524 2.84 23.93 16.64
C GLU A 524 4.33 24.17 16.91
N GLN A 525 4.99 23.29 17.67
CA GLN A 525 6.42 23.39 17.97
C GLN A 525 7.31 22.82 16.87
N ASN A 526 6.76 21.93 16.03
CA ASN A 526 7.50 21.15 15.05
C ASN A 526 7.15 21.52 13.59
N ARG A 527 6.59 22.71 13.38
CA ARG A 527 6.13 23.17 12.06
C ARG A 527 7.28 23.28 11.07
N ASP A 528 7.00 22.87 9.84
CA ASP A 528 7.82 23.19 8.69
C ASP A 528 7.34 24.52 8.11
N LEU A 529 8.10 25.59 8.35
CA LEU A 529 7.78 26.93 7.89
C LEU A 529 8.37 27.24 6.51
N THR A 530 9.30 26.42 6.00
CA THR A 530 9.98 26.68 4.73
C THR A 530 9.37 25.92 3.57
N GLY A 531 8.74 24.77 3.82
CA GLY A 531 8.35 23.84 2.77
C GLY A 531 9.45 22.83 2.42
N ASP A 532 10.67 23.07 2.91
CA ASP A 532 11.86 22.26 2.71
C ASP A 532 12.52 21.92 4.06
N PRO A 533 11.96 20.96 4.81
CA PRO A 533 12.41 20.64 6.17
C PRO A 533 13.71 19.84 6.18
N TRP A 534 14.13 19.32 5.04
CA TRP A 534 15.23 18.38 4.87
C TRP A 534 16.35 18.90 3.98
N ASN A 535 16.21 20.07 3.36
CA ASN A 535 17.08 20.51 2.26
C ASN A 535 17.03 19.54 1.05
N GLY A 536 15.82 19.17 0.62
CA GLY A 536 15.54 18.24 -0.48
C GLY A 536 15.91 18.78 -1.86
N HIS A 537 15.93 17.90 -2.87
CA HIS A 537 16.46 18.23 -4.21
C HIS A 537 15.36 18.36 -5.29
N THR A 538 14.21 17.76 -5.04
CA THR A 538 13.08 17.58 -5.96
C THR A 538 11.97 18.63 -5.76
N LEU A 539 11.04 18.73 -6.72
CA LEU A 539 10.06 19.83 -6.81
C LEU A 539 9.05 19.85 -5.66
N GLU A 540 8.73 18.73 -5.02
CA GLU A 540 7.78 18.71 -3.91
C GLU A 540 8.25 19.60 -2.74
N TRP A 541 9.56 19.77 -2.57
CA TRP A 541 10.16 20.61 -1.53
C TRP A 541 10.19 22.09 -1.89
N SER A 542 9.86 22.45 -3.13
CA SER A 542 9.75 23.86 -3.56
C SER A 542 8.42 24.51 -3.21
N THR A 543 7.43 23.72 -2.81
CA THR A 543 6.10 24.19 -2.36
C THR A 543 6.05 24.40 -0.84
N SER A 544 5.03 25.09 -0.34
CA SER A 544 4.77 25.17 1.10
C SER A 544 4.49 23.79 1.74
N SER A 545 4.46 23.75 3.07
CA SER A 545 4.12 22.56 3.84
C SER A 545 2.97 22.89 4.81
N PRO A 546 1.74 22.41 4.57
CA PRO A 546 1.29 21.67 3.38
C PRO A 546 1.22 22.57 2.11
N PRO A 547 1.28 21.97 0.90
CA PRO A 547 1.10 22.70 -0.36
C PRO A 547 -0.31 23.29 -0.48
N PRO A 548 -0.49 24.39 -1.23
CA PRO A 548 -1.82 24.88 -1.57
C PRO A 548 -2.57 23.86 -2.41
N PHE A 549 -3.90 23.98 -2.50
CA PHE A 549 -4.75 23.03 -3.21
C PHE A 549 -4.42 22.92 -4.71
N TYR A 550 -3.85 23.97 -5.32
CA TYR A 550 -3.37 23.99 -6.71
C TYR A 550 -1.89 23.57 -6.89
N ASN A 551 -1.19 23.19 -5.82
CA ASN A 551 0.24 22.86 -5.75
C ASN A 551 1.18 24.02 -6.14
N PHE A 552 1.20 24.40 -7.42
CA PHE A 552 2.11 25.40 -7.99
C PHE A 552 1.32 26.54 -8.62
N ALA A 553 1.58 27.77 -8.16
CA ALA A 553 0.98 28.98 -8.75
C ALA A 553 1.47 29.16 -10.20
N GLU A 554 2.78 29.05 -10.42
CA GLU A 554 3.40 28.98 -11.74
C GLU A 554 4.07 27.63 -11.96
N MET A 555 3.96 27.08 -13.17
CA MET A 555 4.57 25.80 -13.51
C MET A 555 6.10 25.91 -13.42
N PRO A 556 6.78 25.08 -12.60
CA PRO A 556 8.22 25.18 -12.40
C PRO A 556 8.98 24.74 -13.67
N LYS A 557 10.05 25.43 -14.04
CA LYS A 557 10.92 24.97 -15.14
C LYS A 557 11.90 23.91 -14.62
N ALA A 558 11.90 22.73 -15.21
CA ALA A 558 12.77 21.63 -14.79
C ALA A 558 13.69 21.19 -15.93
N ASN A 559 14.90 21.77 -16.00
CA ASN A 559 15.87 21.50 -17.07
C ASN A 559 17.04 20.58 -16.65
N GLU A 560 17.14 20.26 -15.36
CA GLU A 560 18.13 19.37 -14.76
C GLU A 560 17.42 18.27 -13.95
N ILE A 561 18.13 17.18 -13.63
CA ILE A 561 17.58 16.03 -12.88
C ILE A 561 17.08 16.43 -11.47
N ASP A 562 17.79 17.35 -10.80
CA ASP A 562 17.44 17.85 -9.48
C ASP A 562 17.04 19.34 -9.57
N PRO A 563 15.83 19.67 -10.08
CA PRO A 563 15.47 21.03 -10.47
C PRO A 563 15.40 22.01 -9.29
N PHE A 564 14.95 21.57 -8.12
CA PHE A 564 14.88 22.44 -6.94
C PHE A 564 16.26 22.67 -6.33
N TYR A 565 17.17 21.68 -6.41
CA TYR A 565 18.57 21.90 -6.06
C TYR A 565 19.23 22.93 -6.97
N ALA A 566 19.04 22.82 -8.30
CA ALA A 566 19.55 23.80 -9.27
C ALA A 566 19.01 25.20 -8.98
N ALA A 567 17.70 25.33 -8.75
CA ALA A 567 17.09 26.61 -8.38
C ALA A 567 17.66 27.20 -7.09
N LYS A 568 18.01 26.38 -6.08
CA LYS A 568 18.68 26.84 -4.85
C LYS A 568 20.11 27.31 -5.11
N ARG A 569 20.88 26.55 -5.90
CA ARG A 569 22.25 26.90 -6.32
C ARG A 569 22.30 28.22 -7.06
N ASP A 570 21.33 28.44 -7.96
CA ASP A 570 21.29 29.59 -8.85
C ASP A 570 20.59 30.82 -8.22
N GLY A 571 20.12 30.71 -6.97
CA GLY A 571 19.45 31.79 -6.24
C GLY A 571 18.04 32.10 -6.74
N GLU A 572 17.39 31.16 -7.42
CA GLU A 572 16.08 31.33 -8.06
C GLU A 572 14.93 30.64 -7.31
N ALA A 573 15.23 29.73 -6.37
CA ALA A 573 14.25 28.87 -5.70
C ALA A 573 13.08 29.57 -5.01
N TYR A 574 13.24 30.83 -4.59
CA TYR A 574 12.22 31.57 -3.84
C TYR A 574 11.91 32.93 -4.47
N LYS A 575 12.14 33.09 -5.79
CA LYS A 575 11.79 34.33 -6.50
C LYS A 575 10.27 34.46 -6.54
N VAL A 576 9.77 35.62 -6.13
CA VAL A 576 8.34 35.96 -6.23
C VAL A 576 8.02 36.30 -7.68
N PRO A 577 7.04 35.64 -8.30
CA PRO A 577 6.57 35.99 -9.64
C PRO A 577 6.09 37.44 -9.71
N ALA A 578 6.33 38.10 -10.85
CA ALA A 578 5.88 39.47 -11.07
C ALA A 578 4.34 39.58 -11.21
N LYS A 579 3.69 38.52 -11.69
CA LYS A 579 2.25 38.47 -11.90
C LYS A 579 1.74 37.03 -11.79
N TYR A 580 0.66 36.83 -11.05
CA TYR A 580 -0.07 35.57 -11.02
C TYR A 580 -1.15 35.52 -12.11
N SER A 581 -1.53 34.29 -12.49
CA SER A 581 -2.60 34.01 -13.44
C SER A 581 -3.73 33.26 -12.75
N ASP A 582 -4.93 33.34 -13.32
CA ASP A 582 -6.06 32.55 -12.82
C ASP A 582 -5.77 31.05 -13.02
N ILE A 583 -6.17 30.23 -12.05
CA ILE A 583 -5.91 28.79 -12.03
C ILE A 583 -7.22 28.04 -12.14
N HIS A 584 -7.34 27.22 -13.17
CA HIS A 584 -8.43 26.27 -13.31
C HIS A 584 -8.22 25.05 -12.39
N MET A 585 -9.25 24.66 -11.65
CA MET A 585 -9.26 23.51 -10.74
C MET A 585 -10.55 22.69 -10.87
N PRO A 586 -10.50 21.36 -10.66
CA PRO A 586 -11.68 20.50 -10.68
C PRO A 586 -12.57 20.71 -9.46
N ASN A 587 -13.89 20.57 -9.64
CA ASN A 587 -14.86 20.63 -8.54
C ASN A 587 -14.85 19.33 -7.72
N ASN A 588 -15.22 19.45 -6.44
CA ASN A 588 -15.50 18.29 -5.60
C ASN A 588 -16.76 17.56 -6.08
N THR A 589 -16.80 16.24 -5.88
CA THR A 589 -17.91 15.42 -6.34
C THR A 589 -18.16 14.24 -5.41
N ALA A 590 -19.42 14.02 -5.05
CA ALA A 590 -19.84 12.85 -4.28
C ALA A 590 -19.95 11.57 -5.14
N THR A 591 -19.68 11.66 -6.44
CA THR A 591 -19.93 10.58 -7.40
C THR A 591 -19.14 9.32 -7.09
N GLY A 592 -17.84 9.46 -6.82
CA GLY A 592 -16.99 8.32 -6.47
C GLY A 592 -17.49 7.61 -5.21
N MET A 593 -17.86 8.39 -4.19
CA MET A 593 -18.41 7.87 -2.93
C MET A 593 -19.73 7.13 -3.13
N VAL A 594 -20.70 7.71 -3.82
CA VAL A 594 -22.02 7.09 -4.03
C VAL A 594 -21.89 5.81 -4.85
N MET A 595 -21.11 5.84 -5.94
CA MET A 595 -20.86 4.65 -6.76
C MET A 595 -20.16 3.55 -5.96
N GLY A 596 -19.13 3.89 -5.17
CA GLY A 596 -18.46 2.92 -4.30
C GLY A 596 -19.42 2.30 -3.28
N LEU A 597 -20.26 3.10 -2.61
CA LEU A 597 -21.25 2.58 -1.66
C LEU A 597 -22.27 1.64 -2.34
N LEU A 598 -22.79 2.01 -3.51
CA LEU A 598 -23.69 1.16 -4.28
C LEU A 598 -23.00 -0.15 -4.69
N LEU A 599 -21.72 -0.08 -5.10
CA LEU A 599 -20.94 -1.27 -5.44
C LEU A 599 -20.60 -2.14 -4.22
N THR A 600 -20.43 -1.56 -3.04
CA THR A 600 -20.33 -2.32 -1.77
C THR A 600 -21.61 -3.10 -1.52
N VAL A 601 -22.78 -2.47 -1.70
CA VAL A 601 -24.08 -3.12 -1.55
C VAL A 601 -24.26 -4.21 -2.60
N PHE A 602 -23.85 -3.96 -3.86
CA PHE A 602 -23.82 -4.97 -4.92
C PHE A 602 -22.97 -6.18 -4.53
N GLY A 603 -21.73 -5.97 -4.08
CA GLY A 603 -20.83 -7.05 -3.66
C GLY A 603 -21.43 -7.87 -2.51
N PHE A 604 -21.93 -7.20 -1.48
CA PHE A 604 -22.61 -7.87 -0.36
C PHE A 604 -23.84 -8.67 -0.82
N ALA A 605 -24.65 -8.09 -1.72
CA ALA A 605 -25.82 -8.75 -2.27
C ALA A 605 -25.46 -9.99 -3.11
N MET A 606 -24.38 -9.94 -3.90
CA MET A 606 -23.90 -11.09 -4.65
C MET A 606 -23.44 -12.22 -3.73
N ILE A 607 -22.61 -11.91 -2.72
CA ILE A 607 -22.12 -12.87 -1.72
C ILE A 607 -23.26 -13.63 -1.03
N TRP A 608 -24.33 -12.90 -0.68
CA TRP A 608 -25.48 -13.47 0.03
C TRP A 608 -26.62 -13.92 -0.88
N HIS A 609 -26.45 -13.92 -2.21
CA HIS A 609 -27.46 -14.31 -3.20
C HIS A 609 -28.76 -13.48 -3.11
N ILE A 610 -28.64 -12.19 -2.83
CA ILE A 610 -29.73 -11.20 -2.78
C ILE A 610 -29.87 -10.53 -4.16
N PHE A 611 -30.27 -11.30 -5.18
CA PHE A 611 -30.15 -10.87 -6.58
C PHE A 611 -30.92 -9.60 -6.95
N TRP A 612 -32.08 -9.35 -6.35
CA TRP A 612 -32.83 -8.11 -6.59
C TRP A 612 -32.03 -6.87 -6.14
N LEU A 613 -31.34 -6.98 -4.99
CA LEU A 613 -30.54 -5.88 -4.43
C LEU A 613 -29.27 -5.69 -5.24
N ALA A 614 -28.65 -6.78 -5.71
CA ALA A 614 -27.53 -6.72 -6.63
C ALA A 614 -27.92 -5.98 -7.92
N ALA A 615 -29.04 -6.34 -8.55
CA ALA A 615 -29.53 -5.69 -9.76
C ALA A 615 -29.82 -4.20 -9.56
N VAL A 616 -30.55 -3.83 -8.49
CA VAL A 616 -30.86 -2.43 -8.16
C VAL A 616 -29.60 -1.62 -7.91
N SER A 617 -28.63 -2.17 -7.18
CA SER A 617 -27.38 -1.49 -6.86
C SER A 617 -26.52 -1.27 -8.10
N LEU A 618 -26.44 -2.27 -8.99
CA LEU A 618 -25.71 -2.16 -10.25
C LEU A 618 -26.35 -1.14 -11.20
N ILE A 619 -27.67 -1.20 -11.39
CA ILE A 619 -28.42 -0.22 -12.19
C ILE A 619 -28.24 1.18 -11.61
N GLY A 620 -28.34 1.33 -10.29
CA GLY A 620 -28.11 2.59 -9.59
C GLY A 620 -26.72 3.17 -9.86
N THR A 621 -25.68 2.33 -9.81
CA THR A 621 -24.30 2.74 -10.14
C THR A 621 -24.18 3.22 -11.58
N ILE A 622 -24.76 2.49 -12.54
CA ILE A 622 -24.73 2.85 -13.96
C ILE A 622 -25.48 4.16 -14.20
N VAL A 623 -26.69 4.31 -13.64
CA VAL A 623 -27.49 5.54 -13.74
C VAL A 623 -26.72 6.72 -13.18
N TYR A 624 -26.11 6.57 -12.00
CA TYR A 624 -25.34 7.65 -11.37
C TYR A 624 -24.09 8.01 -12.19
N PHE A 625 -23.42 7.03 -12.79
CA PHE A 625 -22.33 7.26 -13.73
C PHE A 625 -22.78 8.03 -14.98
N VAL A 626 -23.92 7.64 -15.59
CA VAL A 626 -24.49 8.34 -16.75
C VAL A 626 -24.87 9.78 -16.39
N ILE A 627 -25.48 10.00 -15.21
CA ILE A 627 -25.78 11.35 -14.70
C ILE A 627 -24.49 12.16 -14.56
N HIS A 628 -23.42 11.57 -14.01
CA HIS A 628 -22.13 12.26 -13.89
C HIS A 628 -21.53 12.61 -15.26
N ALA A 629 -21.52 11.65 -16.19
CA ALA A 629 -20.99 11.83 -17.54
C ALA A 629 -21.77 12.86 -18.37
N ALA A 630 -23.06 13.06 -18.07
CA ALA A 630 -23.91 14.04 -18.74
C ALA A 630 -23.80 15.46 -18.14
N ARG A 631 -23.07 15.66 -17.03
CA ARG A 631 -22.89 16.99 -16.44
C ARG A 631 -21.91 17.82 -17.27
N ASP A 632 -22.26 19.09 -17.48
CA ASP A 632 -21.35 20.10 -17.99
C ASP A 632 -20.59 20.75 -16.81
N ASP A 633 -19.76 19.95 -16.13
CA ASP A 633 -18.91 20.43 -15.03
C ASP A 633 -17.54 20.81 -15.56
N GLN A 634 -17.35 22.11 -15.78
CA GLN A 634 -16.10 22.68 -16.25
C GLN A 634 -15.16 23.07 -15.09
N GLY A 635 -15.32 22.56 -13.87
CA GLY A 635 -14.49 22.97 -12.73
C GLY A 635 -14.76 24.41 -12.27
N TYR A 636 -13.77 25.03 -11.62
CA TYR A 636 -13.83 26.42 -11.17
C TYR A 636 -12.50 27.16 -11.40
N MET A 637 -12.57 28.49 -11.43
CA MET A 637 -11.40 29.35 -11.58
C MET A 637 -11.04 29.98 -10.24
N VAL A 638 -9.78 29.83 -9.83
CA VAL A 638 -9.17 30.54 -8.72
C VAL A 638 -8.63 31.87 -9.25
N PRO A 639 -9.14 33.03 -8.80
CA PRO A 639 -8.67 34.32 -9.27
C PRO A 639 -7.20 34.56 -8.91
N ALA A 640 -6.45 35.22 -9.80
CA ALA A 640 -5.05 35.59 -9.57
C ALA A 640 -4.83 36.39 -8.28
N SER A 641 -5.83 37.16 -7.82
CA SER A 641 -5.79 37.88 -6.54
C SER A 641 -5.76 36.95 -5.33
N GLU A 642 -6.48 35.83 -5.40
CA GLU A 642 -6.50 34.83 -4.33
C GLU A 642 -5.20 34.03 -4.32
N VAL A 643 -4.68 33.68 -5.50
CA VAL A 643 -3.34 33.09 -5.64
C VAL A 643 -2.28 34.02 -5.06
N ALA A 644 -2.32 35.31 -5.40
CA ALA A 644 -1.38 36.31 -4.88
C ALA A 644 -1.44 36.45 -3.35
N ARG A 645 -2.64 36.35 -2.76
CA ARG A 645 -2.84 36.36 -1.31
C ARG A 645 -2.16 35.15 -0.65
N ILE A 646 -2.44 33.94 -1.14
CA ILE A 646 -1.91 32.69 -0.60
C ILE A 646 -0.37 32.64 -0.72
N GLU A 647 0.17 32.94 -1.89
CA GLU A 647 1.63 32.94 -2.11
C GLU A 647 2.31 34.08 -1.34
N GLY A 648 1.67 35.24 -1.22
CA GLY A 648 2.17 36.38 -0.45
C GLY A 648 2.33 36.05 1.04
N GLU A 649 1.36 35.35 1.63
CA GLU A 649 1.45 34.85 3.01
C GLU A 649 2.63 33.89 3.20
N GLN A 650 2.83 32.96 2.26
CA GLN A 650 3.94 32.01 2.32
C GLN A 650 5.30 32.71 2.15
N HIS A 651 5.43 33.64 1.20
CA HIS A 651 6.66 34.40 1.02
C HIS A 651 6.99 35.29 2.23
N ALA A 652 5.98 35.84 2.92
CA ALA A 652 6.18 36.59 4.15
C ALA A 652 6.73 35.69 5.27
N ILE A 653 6.21 34.45 5.40
CA ILE A 653 6.74 33.46 6.36
C ILE A 653 8.20 33.12 6.00
N LEU A 654 8.49 32.82 4.74
CA LEU A 654 9.84 32.51 4.26
C LEU A 654 10.83 33.65 4.53
N ALA A 655 10.43 34.90 4.29
CA ALA A 655 11.26 36.07 4.56
C ALA A 655 11.59 36.19 6.06
N ARG A 656 10.62 35.98 6.95
CA ARG A 656 10.84 36.00 8.41
C ARG A 656 11.81 34.91 8.85
N VAL A 657 11.64 33.69 8.36
CA VAL A 657 12.51 32.55 8.68
C VAL A 657 13.94 32.81 8.20
N ARG A 658 14.12 33.32 6.97
CA ARG A 658 15.45 33.67 6.43
C ARG A 658 16.13 34.82 7.18
N ASN A 659 15.35 35.73 7.76
CA ASN A 659 15.84 36.83 8.60
C ASN A 659 16.04 36.42 10.07
N GLY A 660 15.93 35.13 10.42
CA GLY A 660 16.17 34.61 11.77
C GLY A 660 15.03 34.83 12.77
N GLN A 661 13.84 35.25 12.32
CA GLN A 661 12.67 35.47 13.15
C GLN A 661 11.79 34.21 13.16
N THR A 662 12.08 33.24 14.03
CA THR A 662 11.50 31.89 13.94
C THR A 662 10.28 31.63 14.83
N ASN A 663 9.76 32.60 15.61
CA ASN A 663 8.76 32.29 16.65
C ASN A 663 7.69 33.36 16.96
N THR A 664 7.26 34.19 16.00
CA THR A 664 6.12 35.10 16.25
C THR A 664 4.81 34.51 15.70
N PRO A 665 3.83 34.14 16.55
CA PRO A 665 2.55 33.64 16.08
C PRO A 665 1.82 34.69 15.22
N VAL A 666 1.17 34.22 14.15
CA VAL A 666 0.46 35.03 13.13
C VAL A 666 -0.71 35.85 13.72
N ASN A 667 -1.21 35.51 14.91
CA ASN A 667 -2.37 36.15 15.57
C ASN A 667 -2.16 37.59 16.11
N LYS A 668 -1.14 38.34 15.67
CA LYS A 668 -0.92 39.73 16.09
C LYS A 668 -0.94 40.78 14.96
N LEU A 669 -1.52 40.45 13.80
CA LEU A 669 -1.59 41.37 12.65
C LEU A 669 -2.98 41.96 12.35
N GLU A 670 -3.92 41.90 13.29
CA GLU A 670 -5.13 42.75 13.24
C GLU A 670 -4.98 44.06 14.03
N GLN A 671 -3.80 44.34 14.61
CA GLN A 671 -3.52 45.61 15.29
C GLN A 671 -2.05 46.03 15.10
N ALA A 672 -1.69 46.48 13.90
CA ALA A 672 -0.55 47.37 13.65
C ALA A 672 -0.76 48.14 12.34
#